data_AF-A0A0S2F745-F1
#
_entry.id   AF-A0A0S2F745-F1
#
_cell.length_a   1.000
_cell.length_b   1.000
_cell.length_c   1.000
_cell.angle_alpha   90.00
_cell.angle_beta   90.00
_cell.angle_gamma   90.00
#
_symmetry.space_group_name_H-M   'P 1'
#
loop_
_entity.id
_entity.type
_entity.pdbx_description
1 polymer ?
#
loop_
_entity_poly.entity_id
_entity_poly.type
_entity_poly.pdbx_seq_one_letter_code
_entity_poly.pdbx_strand_id
1 'polypeptide(L)'
;MSKYTTHLKMALYLVFAATFLIYSVGLTGPFLFDDNFNLAPLKPWLAGEIGWQEAVFGNISGPLGRPVSMASFLFSAWAGGSYAYHFKLGNLLVHLACGVLCFALLRRLMSRDSRLQHWAWPAAAAATTVWLIHPLHVSTVLYVVQRMAQLSTLFVLASLLAYVAGRVRLERGARAPAIAWLFLAMPALWLLGLLSKENAAVASALCLVIEVAYFSRNQATRRVLTGFYSLTLALPALGALAVLLLRPDLLLAGYEIRDFDMLERLLSQSRALMSYLGMLLFPRSAELGLYTDGFAASAGLLSPITTLLSILALIAVSGIVIVLRRTSPSLFAGWFFFLAAHAVESSILPLELYYEHRNYLPAIGLTLALAGLLSLLPIELRSNKRFHGAIGVALLAGATALGSVTYQQARVWRDKEAIIEHAVANQPSSVRAVQAKAILAINKGLYDHASDLLLPLAKSGDRRTRSLAHLDLISISCLRGSGTDPKWLDQAVADARPKLTIAEIQAVGLLVQATNKGRCASLGQRRVADTIAAIADKATSQSDDILPKWQLRYAAALVYSRAEHWSEALGQAQLAWQPPSTPEVGGLLARALAHNGRQQEAERLLSDLQLRIDSRDKRSQAMLDATRSAISPNANRQPHPR
;
A
#
# COMPACT_ATOMS: atom_id res chain seq x y z
N MET A 1 29.09 10.25 35.68
CA MET A 1 28.60 9.70 34.39
C MET A 1 27.77 8.42 34.54
N SER A 2 28.19 7.41 35.33
CA SER A 2 27.46 6.13 35.49
C SER A 2 25.96 6.26 35.84
N LYS A 3 25.58 7.00 36.89
CA LYS A 3 24.17 7.18 37.30
C LYS A 3 23.29 7.82 36.20
N TYR A 4 23.79 8.87 35.53
CA TYR A 4 23.07 9.54 34.44
C TYR A 4 22.79 8.62 33.26
N THR A 5 23.78 7.79 32.88
CA THR A 5 23.60 6.81 31.80
C THR A 5 22.58 5.73 32.18
N THR A 6 22.49 5.35 33.46
CA THR A 6 21.48 4.40 33.95
C THR A 6 20.06 4.97 33.87
N HIS A 7 19.84 6.21 34.32
CA HIS A 7 18.52 6.86 34.22
C HIS A 7 18.05 7.01 32.77
N LEU A 8 18.96 7.38 31.88
CA LEU A 8 18.68 7.50 30.45
C LEU A 8 18.28 6.17 29.82
N LYS A 9 18.99 5.07 30.12
CA LYS A 9 18.62 3.73 29.68
C LYS A 9 17.24 3.31 30.18
N MET A 10 16.95 3.58 31.46
CA MET A 10 15.65 3.29 32.05
C MET A 10 14.53 4.07 31.35
N ALA A 11 14.74 5.36 31.05
CA ALA A 11 13.79 6.16 30.29
C ALA A 11 13.53 5.57 28.89
N LEU A 12 14.56 5.08 28.21
CA LEU A 12 14.37 4.41 26.92
C LEU A 12 13.53 3.13 27.06
N TYR A 13 13.78 2.28 28.07
CA TYR A 13 12.93 1.11 28.33
C TYR A 13 11.47 1.47 28.63
N LEU A 14 11.24 2.55 29.38
CA LEU A 14 9.89 3.07 29.64
C LEU A 14 9.21 3.53 28.34
N VAL A 15 9.95 4.14 27.40
CA VAL A 15 9.41 4.50 26.08
C VAL A 15 8.99 3.27 25.28
N PHE A 16 9.79 2.19 25.29
CA PHE A 16 9.39 0.94 24.62
C PHE A 16 8.14 0.33 25.25
N ALA A 17 8.04 0.32 26.58
CA ALA A 17 6.84 -0.13 27.29
C ALA A 17 5.62 0.75 26.98
N ALA A 18 5.77 2.07 27.03
CA ALA A 18 4.71 3.02 26.69
C ALA A 18 4.26 2.86 25.24
N THR A 19 5.18 2.68 24.30
CA THR A 19 4.88 2.42 22.89
C THR A 19 4.03 1.17 22.75
N PHE A 20 4.43 0.07 23.40
CA PHE A 20 3.65 -1.17 23.41
C PHE A 20 2.22 -0.93 23.92
N LEU A 21 2.07 -0.25 25.06
CA LEU A 21 0.76 0.04 25.65
C LEU A 21 -0.10 0.94 24.74
N ILE A 22 0.48 1.98 24.13
CA ILE A 22 -0.22 2.90 23.23
C ILE A 22 -0.81 2.16 22.03
N TYR A 23 -0.05 1.27 21.37
CA TYR A 23 -0.56 0.53 20.21
C TYR A 23 -1.44 -0.66 20.61
N SER A 24 -1.30 -1.19 21.83
CA SER A 24 -2.01 -2.40 22.27
C SER A 24 -3.53 -2.29 22.15
N VAL A 25 -4.10 -1.08 22.33
CA VAL A 25 -5.53 -0.83 22.20
C VAL A 25 -6.08 -1.06 20.79
N GLY A 26 -5.24 -1.01 19.75
CA GLY A 26 -5.64 -1.22 18.37
C GLY A 26 -5.51 -2.67 17.87
N LEU A 27 -4.96 -3.58 18.69
CA LEU A 27 -4.64 -4.95 18.26
C LEU A 27 -5.87 -5.78 17.91
N THR A 28 -7.03 -5.49 18.49
CA THR A 28 -8.27 -6.23 18.21
C THR A 28 -9.00 -5.74 16.96
N GLY A 29 -8.44 -4.76 16.23
CA GLY A 29 -9.06 -4.25 15.01
C GLY A 29 -9.11 -5.27 13.88
N PRO A 30 -9.94 -5.00 12.84
CA PRO A 30 -10.20 -5.94 11.75
C PRO A 30 -9.02 -6.09 10.79
N PHE A 31 -9.11 -7.08 9.89
CA PHE A 31 -8.36 -7.08 8.63
C PHE A 31 -8.94 -6.02 7.66
N LEU A 32 -8.08 -5.38 6.90
CA LEU A 32 -8.41 -4.24 6.03
C LEU A 32 -7.90 -4.49 4.61
N PHE A 33 -8.63 -3.99 3.61
CA PHE A 33 -8.26 -4.04 2.18
C PHE A 33 -7.45 -5.28 1.76
N ASP A 34 -6.17 -5.09 1.43
CA ASP A 34 -5.24 -6.06 0.85
C ASP A 34 -4.85 -7.19 1.82
N ASP A 35 -5.20 -7.08 3.12
CA ASP A 35 -5.07 -8.18 4.09
C ASP A 35 -5.80 -9.42 3.59
N ASN A 36 -7.01 -9.27 3.05
CA ASN A 36 -7.82 -10.41 2.62
C ASN A 36 -7.16 -11.16 1.46
N PHE A 37 -6.54 -10.44 0.52
CA PHE A 37 -5.91 -11.03 -0.65
C PHE A 37 -4.57 -11.68 -0.29
N ASN A 38 -3.69 -10.95 0.41
CA ASN A 38 -2.34 -11.44 0.73
C ASN A 38 -2.37 -12.60 1.75
N LEU A 39 -3.33 -12.61 2.66
CA LEU A 39 -3.41 -13.62 3.73
C LEU A 39 -4.34 -14.79 3.37
N ALA A 40 -4.98 -14.78 2.20
CA ALA A 40 -5.90 -15.83 1.76
C ALA A 40 -5.30 -17.26 1.86
N PRO A 41 -4.02 -17.50 1.51
CA PRO A 41 -3.43 -18.85 1.59
C PRO A 41 -3.27 -19.39 3.02
N LEU A 42 -3.31 -18.54 4.05
CA LEU A 42 -3.01 -18.97 5.43
C LEU A 42 -4.10 -19.86 6.02
N LYS A 43 -5.36 -19.66 5.64
CA LYS A 43 -6.48 -20.51 6.12
C LYS A 43 -6.41 -21.93 5.55
N PRO A 44 -6.27 -22.15 4.23
CA PRO A 44 -6.02 -23.47 3.66
C PRO A 44 -4.76 -24.14 4.25
N TRP A 45 -3.70 -23.36 4.48
CA TRP A 45 -2.48 -23.89 5.10
C TRP A 45 -2.71 -24.39 6.54
N LEU A 46 -3.42 -23.62 7.38
CA LEU A 46 -3.79 -24.03 8.74
C LEU A 46 -4.67 -25.28 8.75
N ALA A 47 -5.48 -25.48 7.71
CA ALA A 47 -6.32 -26.65 7.53
C ALA A 47 -5.57 -27.87 6.94
N GLY A 48 -4.28 -27.73 6.62
CA GLY A 48 -3.46 -28.79 6.00
C GLY A 48 -3.77 -29.05 4.52
N GLU A 49 -4.49 -28.14 3.85
CA GLU A 49 -4.89 -28.29 2.45
C GLU A 49 -3.75 -27.93 1.48
N ILE A 50 -2.86 -27.02 1.89
CA ILE A 50 -1.68 -26.61 1.11
C ILE A 50 -0.41 -26.68 1.96
N GLY A 51 0.74 -26.85 1.31
CA GLY A 51 2.06 -26.83 1.97
C GLY A 51 2.50 -25.42 2.34
N TRP A 52 3.44 -25.30 3.29
CA TRP A 52 4.00 -24.00 3.70
C TRP A 52 4.72 -23.30 2.53
N GLN A 53 5.31 -24.06 1.61
CA GLN A 53 5.99 -23.53 0.43
C GLN A 53 5.01 -22.74 -0.45
N GLU A 54 3.80 -23.26 -0.65
CA GLU A 54 2.77 -22.60 -1.44
C GLU A 54 2.30 -21.31 -0.75
N ALA A 55 2.08 -21.35 0.57
CA ALA A 55 1.72 -20.16 1.34
C ALA A 55 2.82 -19.07 1.34
N VAL A 56 4.10 -19.46 1.32
CA VAL A 56 5.24 -18.54 1.39
C VAL A 56 5.64 -17.99 0.01
N PHE A 57 5.70 -18.85 -1.00
CA PHE A 57 6.20 -18.52 -2.34
C PHE A 57 5.10 -18.23 -3.36
N GLY A 58 3.82 -18.52 -3.05
CA GLY A 58 2.69 -18.32 -3.96
C GLY A 58 2.08 -16.91 -3.96
N ASN A 59 2.56 -15.99 -3.13
CA ASN A 59 2.04 -14.62 -3.09
C ASN A 59 2.48 -13.81 -4.33
N ILE A 60 1.55 -13.06 -4.93
CA ILE A 60 1.76 -12.34 -6.20
C ILE A 60 1.69 -10.80 -6.07
N SER A 61 1.60 -10.27 -4.85
CA SER A 61 1.46 -8.82 -4.60
C SER A 61 2.72 -7.97 -4.89
N GLY A 62 3.76 -8.58 -5.45
CA GLY A 62 5.00 -7.92 -5.84
C GLY A 62 5.88 -8.83 -6.71
N PRO A 63 6.81 -8.27 -7.51
CA PRO A 63 7.62 -9.02 -8.47
C PRO A 63 8.50 -10.10 -7.83
N LEU A 64 8.83 -9.98 -6.54
CA LEU A 64 9.63 -10.96 -5.78
C LEU A 64 8.78 -11.88 -4.89
N GLY A 65 7.45 -11.79 -4.93
CA GLY A 65 6.51 -12.59 -4.14
C GLY A 65 6.50 -12.34 -2.62
N ARG A 66 7.48 -11.60 -2.09
CA ARG A 66 7.61 -11.22 -0.67
C ARG A 66 7.67 -12.41 0.32
N PRO A 67 8.51 -13.44 0.09
CA PRO A 67 8.51 -14.67 0.88
C PRO A 67 8.93 -14.47 2.34
N VAL A 68 9.81 -13.49 2.65
CA VAL A 68 10.20 -13.23 4.04
C VAL A 68 9.02 -12.71 4.85
N SER A 69 8.20 -11.85 4.24
CA SER A 69 6.99 -11.34 4.85
C SER A 69 5.96 -12.45 5.02
N MET A 70 5.73 -13.26 3.99
CA MET A 70 4.79 -14.39 4.06
C MET A 70 5.20 -15.42 5.10
N ALA A 71 6.49 -15.76 5.21
CA ALA A 71 7.00 -16.62 6.27
C ALA A 71 6.73 -16.05 7.67
N SER A 72 6.86 -14.73 7.85
CA SER A 72 6.51 -14.09 9.13
C SER A 72 5.01 -14.17 9.44
N PHE A 73 4.14 -14.06 8.43
CA PHE A 73 2.69 -14.20 8.61
C PHE A 73 2.30 -15.65 8.88
N LEU A 74 2.94 -16.60 8.21
CA LEU A 74 2.83 -18.03 8.50
C LEU A 74 3.12 -18.32 9.97
N PHE A 75 4.19 -17.72 10.52
CA PHE A 75 4.51 -17.85 11.94
C PHE A 75 3.43 -17.25 12.86
N SER A 76 2.84 -16.10 12.52
CA SER A 76 1.71 -15.55 13.29
C SER A 76 0.47 -16.44 13.22
N ALA A 77 0.19 -17.01 12.04
CA ALA A 77 -0.90 -17.96 11.84
C ALA A 77 -0.68 -19.25 12.64
N TRP A 78 0.55 -19.77 12.66
CA TRP A 78 0.94 -20.92 13.47
C TRP A 78 0.73 -20.68 14.97
N ALA A 79 1.16 -19.52 15.46
CA ALA A 79 1.16 -19.21 16.89
C ALA A 79 -0.24 -18.88 17.44
N GLY A 80 -1.17 -18.40 16.61
CA GLY A 80 -2.46 -17.91 17.10
C GLY A 80 -3.62 -18.00 16.11
N GLY A 81 -3.50 -18.82 15.06
CA GLY A 81 -4.55 -19.01 14.06
C GLY A 81 -4.77 -17.79 13.15
N SER A 82 -5.93 -17.75 12.48
CA SER A 82 -6.25 -16.71 11.49
C SER A 82 -6.88 -15.43 12.09
N TYR A 83 -6.64 -15.11 13.37
CA TYR A 83 -7.21 -13.94 14.03
C TYR A 83 -6.29 -12.71 13.88
N ALA A 84 -6.85 -11.58 13.46
CA ALA A 84 -6.10 -10.33 13.20
C ALA A 84 -5.19 -9.89 14.37
N TYR A 85 -5.60 -10.16 15.61
CA TYR A 85 -4.83 -9.85 16.82
C TYR A 85 -3.38 -10.34 16.77
N HIS A 86 -3.15 -11.61 16.44
CA HIS A 86 -1.80 -12.20 16.44
C HIS A 86 -0.91 -11.60 15.35
N PHE A 87 -1.52 -11.22 14.23
CA PHE A 87 -0.81 -10.53 13.16
C PHE A 87 -0.45 -9.10 13.56
N LYS A 88 -1.37 -8.34 14.15
CA LYS A 88 -1.06 -6.98 14.62
C LYS A 88 -0.07 -6.98 15.79
N LEU A 89 -0.12 -7.99 16.66
CA LEU A 89 0.88 -8.17 17.72
C LEU A 89 2.26 -8.39 17.13
N GLY A 90 2.39 -9.26 16.12
CA GLY A 90 3.66 -9.43 15.41
C GLY A 90 4.15 -8.14 14.75
N ASN A 91 3.26 -7.31 14.18
CA ASN A 91 3.63 -6.00 13.65
C ASN A 91 4.16 -5.06 14.73
N LEU A 92 3.52 -5.05 15.90
CA LEU A 92 3.97 -4.26 17.04
C LEU A 92 5.35 -4.72 17.54
N LEU A 93 5.59 -6.02 17.62
CA LEU A 93 6.91 -6.55 18.00
C LEU A 93 7.99 -6.18 16.97
N VAL A 94 7.70 -6.28 15.67
CA VAL A 94 8.61 -5.82 14.61
C VAL A 94 8.83 -4.31 14.69
N HIS A 95 7.80 -3.52 15.03
CA HIS A 95 7.93 -2.08 15.23
C HIS A 95 8.93 -1.72 16.34
N LEU A 96 8.84 -2.40 17.48
CA LEU A 96 9.80 -2.23 18.58
C LEU A 96 11.21 -2.69 18.15
N ALA A 97 11.34 -3.79 17.41
CA ALA A 97 12.64 -4.23 16.88
C ALA A 97 13.26 -3.19 15.92
N CYS A 98 12.46 -2.58 15.04
CA CYS A 98 12.88 -1.45 14.22
C CYS A 98 13.34 -0.26 15.08
N GLY A 99 12.62 0.05 16.17
CA GLY A 99 13.02 1.08 17.13
C GLY A 99 14.40 0.84 17.74
N VAL A 100 14.73 -0.40 18.10
CA VAL A 100 16.06 -0.77 18.62
C VAL A 100 17.15 -0.51 17.58
N LEU A 101 16.93 -0.92 16.32
CA LEU A 101 17.90 -0.68 15.24
C LEU A 101 17.99 0.80 14.86
N CYS A 102 16.87 1.52 14.90
CA CYS A 102 16.80 2.96 14.68
C CYS A 102 17.67 3.70 15.71
N PHE A 103 17.48 3.42 17.01
CA PHE A 103 18.32 3.98 18.07
C PHE A 103 19.80 3.65 17.86
N ALA A 104 20.12 2.38 17.55
CA ALA A 104 21.49 1.95 17.33
C ALA A 104 22.14 2.68 16.15
N LEU A 105 21.41 2.89 15.05
CA LEU A 105 21.89 3.59 13.87
C LEU A 105 22.07 5.08 14.15
N LEU A 106 21.03 5.77 14.62
CA LEU A 106 21.05 7.19 14.92
C LEU A 106 22.16 7.55 15.89
N ARG A 107 22.34 6.75 16.96
CA ARG A 107 23.43 6.96 17.92
C ARG A 107 24.80 6.87 17.25
N ARG A 108 25.03 5.87 16.38
CA ARG A 108 26.31 5.73 15.66
C ARG A 108 26.55 6.89 14.70
N LEU A 109 25.53 7.36 13.99
CA LEU A 109 25.64 8.48 13.06
C LEU A 109 25.91 9.80 13.80
N MET A 110 25.11 10.12 14.82
CA MET A 110 25.28 11.33 15.63
C MET A 110 26.59 11.35 16.42
N SER A 111 27.15 10.19 16.80
CA SER A 111 28.49 10.11 17.40
C SER A 111 29.61 10.50 16.44
N ARG A 112 29.38 10.51 15.12
CA ARG A 112 30.36 10.97 14.12
C ARG A 112 30.17 12.44 13.73
N ASP A 113 29.07 13.05 14.14
CA ASP A 113 28.88 14.49 14.00
C ASP A 113 29.62 15.20 15.14
N SER A 114 30.67 15.95 14.81
CA SER A 114 31.54 16.59 15.82
C SER A 114 30.79 17.54 16.76
N ARG A 115 29.66 18.09 16.30
CA ARG A 115 28.82 19.01 17.07
C ARG A 115 27.73 18.31 17.88
N LEU A 116 27.36 17.07 17.53
CA LEU A 116 26.38 16.26 18.27
C LEU A 116 27.01 15.13 19.08
N GLN A 117 28.29 14.80 18.92
CA GLN A 117 28.91 13.62 19.53
C GLN A 117 28.67 13.48 21.04
N HIS A 118 28.73 14.59 21.78
CA HIS A 118 28.49 14.65 23.22
C HIS A 118 27.02 14.37 23.59
N TRP A 119 26.11 14.67 22.67
CA TRP A 119 24.66 14.51 22.79
C TRP A 119 24.14 13.28 22.03
N ALA A 120 25.00 12.49 21.41
CA ALA A 120 24.59 11.44 20.47
C ALA A 120 23.65 10.42 21.12
N TRP A 121 23.87 10.09 22.40
CA TRP A 121 22.98 9.18 23.13
C TRP A 121 21.59 9.82 23.38
N PRO A 122 21.47 10.96 24.09
CA PRO A 122 20.15 11.56 24.38
C PRO A 122 19.43 12.03 23.11
N ALA A 123 20.13 12.56 22.10
CA ALA A 123 19.52 12.97 20.84
C ALA A 123 18.99 11.77 20.05
N ALA A 124 19.74 10.65 19.98
CA ALA A 124 19.25 9.44 19.33
C ALA A 124 18.07 8.82 20.08
N ALA A 125 18.09 8.84 21.42
CA ALA A 125 16.96 8.40 22.23
C ALA A 125 15.72 9.25 21.96
N ALA A 126 15.83 10.58 21.98
CA ALA A 126 14.73 11.49 21.68
C ALA A 126 14.17 11.29 20.26
N ALA A 127 15.04 11.20 19.25
CA ALA A 127 14.65 10.93 17.86
C ALA A 127 13.93 9.58 17.71
N THR A 128 14.42 8.53 18.40
CA THR A 128 13.78 7.21 18.39
C THR A 128 12.43 7.24 19.10
N THR A 129 12.32 7.96 20.23
CA THR A 129 11.05 8.13 20.94
C THR A 129 10.02 8.80 20.04
N VAL A 130 10.38 9.92 19.42
CA VAL A 130 9.50 10.63 18.47
C VAL A 130 9.06 9.71 17.34
N TRP A 131 9.98 8.93 16.77
CA TRP A 131 9.66 7.97 15.72
C TRP A 131 8.71 6.86 16.20
N LEU A 132 9.01 6.17 17.30
CA LEU A 132 8.20 5.06 17.82
C LEU A 132 6.75 5.45 18.07
N ILE A 133 6.53 6.61 18.69
CA ILE A 133 5.19 7.06 19.08
C ILE A 133 4.58 8.00 18.04
N HIS A 134 5.13 8.10 16.83
CA HIS A 134 4.60 8.99 15.80
C HIS A 134 3.27 8.45 15.24
N PRO A 135 2.21 9.27 15.15
CA PRO A 135 0.88 8.80 14.75
C PRO A 135 0.79 8.30 13.29
N LEU A 136 1.67 8.76 12.40
CA LEU A 136 1.80 8.21 11.04
C LEU A 136 2.15 6.71 11.00
N HIS A 137 2.67 6.15 12.09
CA HIS A 137 3.03 4.73 12.11
C HIS A 137 1.86 3.83 12.51
N VAL A 138 0.72 4.39 12.95
CA VAL A 138 -0.49 3.61 13.28
C VAL A 138 -0.95 2.79 12.09
N SER A 139 -1.00 3.38 10.90
CA SER A 139 -1.37 2.68 9.66
C SER A 139 -0.32 1.67 9.18
N THR A 140 0.89 1.66 9.74
CA THR A 140 1.92 0.65 9.46
C THR A 140 1.92 -0.47 10.51
N VAL A 141 1.61 -0.13 11.76
CA VAL A 141 1.59 -1.08 12.89
C VAL A 141 0.27 -1.86 12.93
N LEU A 142 -0.87 -1.21 12.70
CA LEU A 142 -2.20 -1.81 12.86
C LEU A 142 -2.85 -2.28 11.56
N TYR A 143 -2.21 -2.04 10.41
CA TYR A 143 -2.57 -2.63 9.13
C TYR A 143 -1.71 -3.87 8.89
N VAL A 144 -2.29 -5.07 8.88
CA VAL A 144 -1.54 -6.33 9.00
C VAL A 144 -0.50 -6.48 7.89
N VAL A 145 -0.87 -6.34 6.62
CA VAL A 145 0.06 -6.52 5.49
C VAL A 145 1.19 -5.50 5.47
N GLN A 146 1.07 -4.36 6.17
CA GLN A 146 2.17 -3.40 6.28
C GLN A 146 3.34 -3.91 7.13
N ARG A 147 3.25 -5.11 7.72
CA ARG A 147 4.44 -5.85 8.19
C ARG A 147 5.49 -6.00 7.10
N MET A 148 5.08 -6.10 5.83
CA MET A 148 5.99 -6.13 4.69
C MET A 148 6.90 -4.89 4.67
N ALA A 149 6.32 -3.71 4.90
CA ALA A 149 7.08 -2.45 5.00
C ALA A 149 7.94 -2.40 6.27
N GLN A 150 7.45 -2.95 7.39
CA GLN A 150 8.19 -3.00 8.64
C GLN A 150 9.42 -3.90 8.56
N LEU A 151 9.30 -5.11 8.00
CA LEU A 151 10.41 -6.05 7.81
C LEU A 151 11.42 -5.50 6.80
N SER A 152 10.95 -4.91 5.69
CA SER A 152 11.81 -4.16 4.78
C SER A 152 12.62 -3.10 5.52
N THR A 153 11.98 -2.31 6.39
CA THR A 153 12.65 -1.28 7.21
C THR A 153 13.64 -1.88 8.21
N LEU A 154 13.27 -2.95 8.92
CA LEU A 154 14.12 -3.68 9.86
C LEU A 154 15.44 -4.10 9.19
N PHE A 155 15.33 -4.76 8.03
CA PHE A 155 16.47 -5.26 7.29
C PHE A 155 17.28 -4.15 6.61
N VAL A 156 16.64 -3.08 6.15
CA VAL A 156 17.36 -1.87 5.70
C VAL A 156 18.17 -1.29 6.84
N LEU A 157 17.60 -1.07 8.03
CA LEU A 157 18.33 -0.54 9.18
C LEU A 157 19.50 -1.44 9.61
N ALA A 158 19.30 -2.76 9.61
CA ALA A 158 20.36 -3.73 9.85
C ALA A 158 21.48 -3.63 8.80
N SER A 159 21.12 -3.48 7.52
CA SER A 159 22.08 -3.33 6.42
C SER A 159 22.89 -2.03 6.52
N LEU A 160 22.27 -0.91 6.95
CA LEU A 160 22.96 0.36 7.20
C LEU A 160 23.91 0.27 8.40
N LEU A 161 23.51 -0.45 9.45
CA LEU A 161 24.39 -0.74 10.58
C LEU A 161 25.59 -1.59 10.18
N ALA A 162 25.39 -2.59 9.31
CA ALA A 162 26.45 -3.41 8.72
C ALA A 162 27.39 -2.55 7.85
N TYR A 163 26.84 -1.65 7.03
CA TYR A 163 27.63 -0.69 6.24
C TYR A 163 28.51 0.18 7.13
N VAL A 164 27.92 0.84 8.14
CA VAL A 164 28.67 1.67 9.10
C VAL A 164 29.74 0.84 9.83
N ALA A 165 29.44 -0.40 10.21
CA ALA A 165 30.39 -1.30 10.86
C ALA A 165 31.57 -1.68 9.95
N GLY A 166 31.32 -1.91 8.66
CA GLY A 166 32.35 -2.15 7.65
C GLY A 166 33.20 -0.90 7.41
N ARG A 167 32.57 0.27 7.30
CA ARG A 167 33.28 1.54 7.08
C ARG A 167 34.21 1.92 8.22
N VAL A 168 33.76 1.79 9.47
CA VAL A 168 34.61 2.06 10.66
C VAL A 168 35.82 1.13 10.72
N ARG A 169 35.67 -0.15 10.32
CA ARG A 169 36.79 -1.09 10.25
C ARG A 169 37.78 -0.72 9.15
N LEU A 170 37.27 -0.26 8.00
CA LEU A 170 38.10 0.17 6.90
C LEU A 170 38.93 1.42 7.25
N GLU A 171 38.36 2.39 7.98
CA GLU A 171 39.10 3.54 8.52
C GLU A 171 40.22 3.12 9.48
N ARG A 172 40.01 2.05 10.26
CA ARG A 172 41.00 1.48 11.19
C ARG A 172 42.03 0.56 10.50
N GLY A 173 42.03 0.46 9.17
CA GLY A 173 42.93 -0.41 8.42
C GLY A 173 42.58 -1.91 8.44
N ALA A 174 41.50 -2.31 9.12
CA ALA A 174 41.06 -3.71 9.23
C ALA A 174 40.30 -4.14 7.97
N ARG A 175 41.02 -4.33 6.85
CA ARG A 175 40.45 -4.49 5.50
C ARG A 175 39.62 -5.77 5.33
N ALA A 176 40.14 -6.93 5.74
CA ALA A 176 39.43 -8.21 5.59
C ALA A 176 38.03 -8.21 6.27
N PRO A 177 37.90 -7.86 7.56
CA PRO A 177 36.58 -7.81 8.17
C PRO A 177 35.73 -6.67 7.59
N ALA A 178 36.31 -5.55 7.17
CA ALA A 178 35.56 -4.50 6.48
C ALA A 178 34.91 -5.01 5.18
N ILE A 179 35.64 -5.79 4.38
CA ILE A 179 35.11 -6.41 3.15
C ILE A 179 33.97 -7.37 3.48
N ALA A 180 34.10 -8.22 4.50
CA ALA A 180 33.02 -9.11 4.92
C ALA A 180 31.75 -8.34 5.32
N TRP A 181 31.88 -7.24 6.05
CA TRP A 181 30.74 -6.40 6.41
C TRP A 181 30.10 -5.73 5.18
N LEU A 182 30.90 -5.22 4.25
CA LEU A 182 30.42 -4.47 3.08
C LEU A 182 29.86 -5.36 1.97
N PHE A 183 30.48 -6.52 1.69
CA PHE A 183 30.14 -7.35 0.53
C PHE A 183 29.40 -8.64 0.88
N LEU A 184 29.28 -8.99 2.17
CA LEU A 184 28.50 -10.15 2.60
C LEU A 184 27.36 -9.76 3.54
N ALA A 185 27.68 -9.18 4.71
CA ALA A 185 26.66 -8.90 5.71
C ALA A 185 25.63 -7.86 5.25
N MET A 186 26.07 -6.73 4.69
CA MET A 186 25.17 -5.69 4.20
C MET A 186 24.28 -6.19 3.05
N PRO A 187 24.80 -6.81 1.97
CA PRO A 187 23.96 -7.32 0.88
C PRO A 187 23.02 -8.45 1.29
N ALA A 188 23.43 -9.34 2.20
CA ALA A 188 22.55 -10.41 2.69
C ALA A 188 21.33 -9.85 3.44
N LEU A 189 21.55 -8.86 4.33
CA LEU A 189 20.46 -8.17 5.02
C LEU A 189 19.60 -7.37 4.03
N TRP A 190 20.23 -6.71 3.06
CA TRP A 190 19.49 -5.98 2.02
C TRP A 190 18.58 -6.90 1.20
N LEU A 191 19.06 -8.09 0.82
CA LEU A 191 18.27 -9.10 0.12
C LEU A 191 17.05 -9.55 0.93
N LEU A 192 17.20 -9.78 2.25
CA LEU A 192 16.06 -10.09 3.12
C LEU A 192 15.04 -8.93 3.14
N GLY A 193 15.51 -7.69 3.09
CA GLY A 193 14.65 -6.51 2.93
C GLY A 193 13.88 -6.54 1.60
N LEU A 194 14.55 -6.80 0.49
CA LEU A 194 13.95 -6.88 -0.84
C LEU A 194 12.90 -8.01 -0.93
N LEU A 195 13.21 -9.16 -0.33
CA LEU A 195 12.30 -10.29 -0.20
C LEU A 195 11.17 -10.06 0.83
N SER A 196 11.19 -8.93 1.55
CA SER A 196 10.08 -8.49 2.40
C SER A 196 9.17 -7.50 1.66
N LYS A 197 9.78 -6.48 1.03
CA LYS A 197 9.13 -5.47 0.17
C LYS A 197 10.16 -4.78 -0.71
N GLU A 198 9.74 -4.37 -1.90
CA GLU A 198 10.61 -3.79 -2.94
C GLU A 198 11.23 -2.44 -2.51
N ASN A 199 10.61 -1.73 -1.57
CA ASN A 199 11.13 -0.46 -1.04
C ASN A 199 12.52 -0.58 -0.39
N ALA A 200 12.95 -1.78 -0.01
CA ALA A 200 14.30 -2.00 0.49
C ALA A 200 15.39 -1.65 -0.54
N ALA A 201 15.06 -1.54 -1.84
CA ALA A 201 15.99 -1.16 -2.90
C ALA A 201 16.80 0.11 -2.61
N VAL A 202 16.28 1.01 -1.77
CA VAL A 202 16.95 2.25 -1.36
C VAL A 202 18.19 2.04 -0.47
N ALA A 203 18.43 0.85 0.08
CA ALA A 203 19.48 0.62 1.09
C ALA A 203 20.88 1.08 0.64
N SER A 204 21.29 0.77 -0.59
CA SER A 204 22.60 1.18 -1.09
C SER A 204 22.68 2.70 -1.34
N ALA A 205 21.58 3.35 -1.73
CA ALA A 205 21.52 4.81 -1.86
C ALA A 205 21.60 5.48 -0.47
N LEU A 206 20.97 4.91 0.54
CA LEU A 206 21.07 5.37 1.93
C LEU A 206 22.50 5.18 2.49
N CYS A 207 23.21 4.10 2.12
CA CYS A 207 24.63 3.95 2.43
C CYS A 207 25.46 5.09 1.82
N LEU A 208 25.16 5.49 0.58
CA LEU A 208 25.83 6.61 -0.08
C LEU A 208 25.56 7.94 0.63
N VAL A 209 24.32 8.19 1.07
CA VAL A 209 23.99 9.37 1.88
C VAL A 209 24.83 9.41 3.16
N ILE A 210 24.92 8.29 3.88
CA ILE A 210 25.74 8.16 5.10
C ILE A 210 27.24 8.34 4.79
N GLU A 211 27.74 7.76 3.69
CA GLU A 211 29.13 7.88 3.26
C GLU A 211 29.50 9.34 3.01
N VAL A 212 28.66 10.04 2.24
CA VAL A 212 28.88 11.45 1.90
C VAL A 212 28.78 12.32 3.15
N ALA A 213 27.87 12.03 4.08
CA ALA A 213 27.70 12.81 5.29
C ALA A 213 28.89 12.69 6.27
N TYR A 214 29.33 11.46 6.58
CA TYR A 214 30.12 11.19 7.78
C TYR A 214 31.53 10.63 7.55
N PHE A 215 31.83 10.14 6.35
CA PHE A 215 33.09 9.43 6.10
C PHE A 215 34.00 10.19 5.12
N SER A 216 35.29 10.20 5.41
CA SER A 216 36.31 10.75 4.50
C SER A 216 36.81 9.67 3.53
N ARG A 217 37.26 10.10 2.35
CA ARG A 217 37.82 9.22 1.31
C ARG A 217 39.34 9.34 1.30
N ASN A 218 40.03 8.21 1.39
CA ASN A 218 41.46 8.08 1.07
C ASN A 218 41.63 7.14 -0.14
N GLN A 219 42.82 7.09 -0.75
CA GLN A 219 43.01 6.34 -1.99
C GLN A 219 42.79 4.82 -1.84
N ALA A 220 43.14 4.25 -0.68
CA ALA A 220 42.95 2.83 -0.38
C ALA A 220 41.46 2.44 -0.21
N THR A 221 40.67 3.30 0.46
CA THR A 221 39.21 3.13 0.62
C THR A 221 38.46 3.32 -0.70
N ARG A 222 38.95 4.21 -1.58
CA ARG A 222 38.30 4.52 -2.86
C ARG A 222 38.04 3.28 -3.72
N ARG A 223 39.03 2.40 -3.91
CA ARG A 223 38.86 1.18 -4.74
C ARG A 223 37.77 0.25 -4.20
N VAL A 224 37.77 0.02 -2.89
CA VAL A 224 36.78 -0.84 -2.21
C VAL A 224 35.39 -0.25 -2.36
N LEU A 225 35.24 1.06 -2.13
CA LEU A 225 33.94 1.73 -2.22
C LEU A 225 33.44 1.86 -3.66
N THR A 226 34.32 2.09 -4.63
CA THR A 226 33.94 2.06 -6.05
C THR A 226 33.41 0.67 -6.41
N GLY A 227 34.11 -0.41 -6.07
CA GLY A 227 33.60 -1.77 -6.31
C GLY A 227 32.26 -2.04 -5.62
N PHE A 228 32.11 -1.60 -4.36
CA PHE A 228 30.86 -1.72 -3.60
C PHE A 228 29.71 -0.99 -4.31
N TYR A 229 29.82 0.31 -4.56
CA TYR A 229 28.75 1.10 -5.18
C TYR A 229 28.51 0.73 -6.64
N SER A 230 29.53 0.27 -7.38
CA SER A 230 29.34 -0.29 -8.72
C SER A 230 28.42 -1.51 -8.67
N LEU A 231 28.64 -2.42 -7.72
CA LEU A 231 27.87 -3.66 -7.58
C LEU A 231 26.48 -3.43 -6.98
N THR A 232 26.36 -2.62 -5.93
CA THR A 232 25.12 -2.51 -5.13
C THR A 232 24.22 -1.35 -5.52
N LEU A 233 24.72 -0.39 -6.30
CA LEU A 233 23.93 0.78 -6.72
C LEU A 233 23.93 0.97 -8.23
N ALA A 234 25.09 1.10 -8.87
CA ALA A 234 25.17 1.43 -10.29
C ALA A 234 24.64 0.29 -11.17
N LEU A 235 25.08 -0.95 -10.95
CA LEU A 235 24.65 -2.10 -11.74
C LEU A 235 23.13 -2.36 -11.63
N PRO A 236 22.50 -2.40 -10.43
CA PRO A 236 21.05 -2.52 -10.31
C PRO A 236 20.29 -1.34 -10.93
N ALA A 237 20.79 -0.11 -10.80
CA ALA A 237 20.17 1.06 -11.41
C ALA A 237 20.23 1.02 -12.94
N LEU A 238 21.35 0.57 -13.51
CA LEU A 238 21.49 0.34 -14.95
C LEU A 238 20.57 -0.78 -15.42
N GLY A 239 20.42 -1.86 -14.64
CA GLY A 239 19.48 -2.93 -14.93
C GLY A 239 18.03 -2.43 -14.93
N ALA A 240 17.62 -1.65 -13.92
CA ALA A 240 16.31 -1.05 -13.86
C ALA A 240 16.06 -0.08 -15.03
N LEU A 241 17.06 0.73 -15.39
CA LEU A 241 17.00 1.62 -16.56
C LEU A 241 16.88 0.82 -17.86
N ALA A 242 17.64 -0.27 -18.01
CA ALA A 242 17.55 -1.15 -19.17
C ALA A 242 16.16 -1.78 -19.28
N VAL A 243 15.58 -2.26 -18.18
CA VAL A 243 14.19 -2.77 -18.18
C VAL A 243 13.21 -1.67 -18.58
N LEU A 244 13.37 -0.45 -18.06
CA LEU A 244 12.51 0.67 -18.42
C LEU A 244 12.59 1.03 -19.91
N LEU A 245 13.79 1.01 -20.50
CA LEU A 245 14.02 1.34 -21.91
C LEU A 245 13.60 0.20 -22.85
N LEU A 246 13.82 -1.06 -22.46
CA LEU A 246 13.55 -2.23 -23.30
C LEU A 246 12.12 -2.75 -23.15
N ARG A 247 11.46 -2.50 -22.03
CA ARG A 247 10.10 -2.97 -21.70
C ARG A 247 9.27 -1.87 -21.02
N PRO A 248 9.06 -0.72 -21.69
CA PRO A 248 8.27 0.38 -21.13
C PRO A 248 6.83 -0.04 -20.81
N ASP A 249 6.27 -1.00 -21.55
CA ASP A 249 4.91 -1.51 -21.37
C ASP A 249 4.68 -2.08 -19.96
N LEU A 250 5.71 -2.65 -19.31
CA LEU A 250 5.60 -3.16 -17.95
C LEU A 250 5.29 -2.04 -16.93
N LEU A 251 5.82 -0.84 -17.18
CA LEU A 251 5.53 0.34 -16.37
C LEU A 251 4.17 0.93 -16.75
N LEU A 252 3.93 1.09 -18.07
CA LEU A 252 2.76 1.78 -18.59
C LEU A 252 1.46 1.01 -18.36
N ALA A 253 1.48 -0.33 -18.41
CA ALA A 253 0.31 -1.17 -18.14
C ALA A 253 -0.29 -0.91 -16.74
N GLY A 254 0.55 -0.60 -15.74
CA GLY A 254 0.07 -0.27 -14.40
C GLY A 254 -0.71 1.06 -14.32
N TYR A 255 -0.50 1.96 -15.27
CA TYR A 255 -1.23 3.23 -15.39
C TYR A 255 -2.57 3.07 -16.11
N GLU A 256 -2.80 1.99 -16.85
CA GLU A 256 -4.05 1.77 -17.57
C GLU A 256 -5.24 1.65 -16.63
N ILE A 257 -5.06 1.14 -15.42
CA ILE A 257 -6.12 0.97 -14.41
C ILE A 257 -6.23 2.15 -13.42
N ARG A 258 -5.53 3.25 -13.67
CA ARG A 258 -5.42 4.44 -12.80
C ARG A 258 -6.11 5.66 -13.41
N ASP A 259 -6.50 6.60 -12.56
CA ASP A 259 -7.07 7.89 -12.99
C ASP A 259 -6.05 8.96 -13.36
N PHE A 260 -4.78 8.65 -13.20
CA PHE A 260 -3.67 9.55 -13.49
C PHE A 260 -2.63 8.83 -14.36
N ASP A 261 -1.83 9.60 -15.08
CA ASP A 261 -0.70 9.09 -15.85
C ASP A 261 0.64 9.16 -15.08
N MET A 262 1.72 8.78 -15.76
CA MET A 262 3.07 8.78 -15.18
C MET A 262 3.58 10.17 -14.81
N LEU A 263 3.34 11.17 -15.67
CA LEU A 263 3.82 12.53 -15.45
C LEU A 263 3.00 13.20 -14.35
N GLU A 264 1.68 13.08 -14.39
CA GLU A 264 0.78 13.57 -13.35
C GLU A 264 1.17 12.99 -12.00
N ARG A 265 1.46 11.67 -11.93
CA ARG A 265 1.99 11.04 -10.73
C ARG A 265 3.28 11.70 -10.27
N LEU A 266 4.29 11.79 -11.15
CA LEU A 266 5.61 12.32 -10.81
C LEU A 266 5.53 13.75 -10.28
N LEU A 267 4.74 14.61 -10.93
CA LEU A 267 4.46 15.97 -10.48
C LEU A 267 3.78 15.98 -9.11
N SER A 268 2.78 15.12 -8.91
CA SER A 268 2.05 14.98 -7.65
C SER A 268 2.96 14.57 -6.49
N GLN A 269 4.02 13.81 -6.74
CA GLN A 269 4.93 13.34 -5.69
C GLN A 269 5.68 14.48 -5.00
N SER A 270 5.95 15.60 -5.69
CA SER A 270 6.54 16.79 -5.06
C SER A 270 5.66 17.32 -3.93
N ARG A 271 4.34 17.42 -4.17
CA ARG A 271 3.33 17.81 -3.18
C ARG A 271 3.15 16.74 -2.11
N ALA A 272 3.20 15.46 -2.48
CA ALA A 272 3.10 14.36 -1.52
C ALA A 272 4.25 14.43 -0.50
N LEU A 273 5.49 14.64 -0.95
CA LEU A 273 6.66 14.79 -0.08
C LEU A 273 6.53 16.00 0.86
N MET A 274 6.03 17.14 0.37
CA MET A 274 5.78 18.31 1.21
C MET A 274 4.64 18.08 2.21
N SER A 275 3.59 17.36 1.82
CA SER A 275 2.49 16.96 2.70
C SER A 275 2.98 16.00 3.79
N TYR A 276 3.80 15.01 3.43
CA TYR A 276 4.46 14.11 4.37
C TYR A 276 5.36 14.85 5.36
N LEU A 277 6.15 15.83 4.89
CA LEU A 277 6.95 16.69 5.77
C LEU A 277 6.05 17.44 6.76
N GLY A 278 4.93 18.01 6.28
CA GLY A 278 3.93 18.67 7.11
C GLY A 278 3.35 17.76 8.18
N MET A 279 2.95 16.54 7.84
CA MET A 279 2.37 15.58 8.79
C MET A 279 3.39 15.01 9.78
N LEU A 280 4.66 14.87 9.40
CA LEU A 280 5.72 14.40 10.30
C LEU A 280 6.12 15.46 11.33
N LEU A 281 6.00 16.74 10.97
CA LEU A 281 6.31 17.85 11.88
C LEU A 281 5.09 18.25 12.72
N PHE A 282 3.91 18.22 12.11
CA PHE A 282 2.63 18.65 12.69
C PHE A 282 1.53 17.63 12.38
N PRO A 283 1.51 16.48 13.07
CA PRO A 283 0.54 15.44 12.79
C PRO A 283 -0.87 15.91 13.15
N ARG A 284 -1.74 15.97 12.14
CA ARG A 284 -3.15 16.33 12.28
C ARG A 284 -3.99 15.07 12.22
N SER A 285 -4.59 14.67 13.34
CA SER A 285 -5.40 13.43 13.41
C SER A 285 -6.51 13.36 12.36
N ALA A 286 -7.10 14.50 12.00
CA ALA A 286 -8.12 14.60 10.95
C ALA A 286 -7.62 14.15 9.57
N GLU A 287 -6.36 14.43 9.23
CA GLU A 287 -5.77 14.06 7.93
C GLU A 287 -5.24 12.63 7.94
N LEU A 288 -5.23 11.96 9.10
CA LEU A 288 -4.76 10.59 9.24
C LEU A 288 -5.90 9.58 9.04
N GLY A 289 -5.76 8.67 8.09
CA GLY A 289 -6.72 7.63 7.80
C GLY A 289 -6.28 6.62 6.74
N LEU A 290 -7.14 5.63 6.55
CA LEU A 290 -6.95 4.53 5.60
C LEU A 290 -7.26 4.94 4.15
N TYR A 291 -8.18 5.88 3.96
CA TYR A 291 -8.63 6.36 2.66
C TYR A 291 -7.87 7.63 2.29
N THR A 292 -7.28 7.66 1.09
CA THR A 292 -6.40 8.74 0.62
C THR A 292 -6.68 9.14 -0.83
N ASP A 293 -7.79 8.68 -1.39
CA ASP A 293 -8.25 8.97 -2.75
C ASP A 293 -8.68 10.43 -2.96
N GLY A 294 -8.79 11.22 -1.88
CA GLY A 294 -8.96 12.67 -1.95
C GLY A 294 -7.69 13.44 -2.35
N PHE A 295 -6.52 12.80 -2.40
CA PHE A 295 -5.28 13.46 -2.83
C PHE A 295 -5.28 13.69 -4.34
N ALA A 296 -5.59 14.91 -4.77
CA ALA A 296 -5.71 15.26 -6.18
C ALA A 296 -4.37 15.22 -6.93
N ALA A 297 -4.38 14.56 -8.10
CA ALA A 297 -3.28 14.56 -9.04
C ALA A 297 -2.94 15.98 -9.52
N SER A 298 -1.66 16.23 -9.77
CA SER A 298 -1.17 17.44 -10.42
C SER A 298 -1.18 17.26 -11.93
N ALA A 299 -2.15 17.88 -12.61
CA ALA A 299 -2.25 17.89 -14.08
C ALA A 299 -1.15 18.71 -14.76
N GLY A 300 -0.45 19.56 -14.00
CA GLY A 300 0.68 20.35 -14.49
C GLY A 300 1.40 21.11 -13.37
N LEU A 301 2.43 21.87 -13.72
CA LEU A 301 3.22 22.65 -12.74
C LEU A 301 2.40 23.72 -12.00
N LEU A 302 1.41 24.30 -12.68
CA LEU A 302 0.54 25.36 -12.13
C LEU A 302 -0.85 24.86 -11.76
N SER A 303 -1.13 23.56 -11.95
CA SER A 303 -2.45 22.96 -11.77
C SER A 303 -2.35 21.74 -10.84
N PRO A 304 -2.30 21.96 -9.51
CA PRO A 304 -2.33 23.25 -8.81
C PRO A 304 -0.94 23.90 -8.67
N ILE A 305 -0.89 25.21 -8.40
CA ILE A 305 0.34 26.01 -8.20
C ILE A 305 1.22 25.48 -7.06
N THR A 306 0.61 24.77 -6.10
CA THR A 306 1.34 24.09 -5.02
C THR A 306 2.33 23.05 -5.54
N THR A 307 2.18 22.57 -6.79
CA THR A 307 3.14 21.68 -7.46
C THR A 307 4.46 22.40 -7.69
N LEU A 308 4.46 23.53 -8.42
CA LEU A 308 5.65 24.34 -8.62
C LEU A 308 6.28 24.78 -7.29
N LEU A 309 5.47 25.26 -6.34
CA LEU A 309 5.97 25.68 -5.03
C LEU A 309 6.63 24.53 -4.25
N SER A 310 6.06 23.32 -4.32
CA SER A 310 6.65 22.14 -3.68
C SER A 310 7.99 21.76 -4.31
N ILE A 311 8.09 21.81 -5.65
CA ILE A 311 9.34 21.55 -6.37
C ILE A 311 10.40 22.59 -5.96
N LEU A 312 10.07 23.88 -5.99
CA LEU A 312 10.98 24.95 -5.61
C LEU A 312 11.42 24.82 -4.15
N ALA A 313 10.50 24.50 -3.23
CA ALA A 313 10.83 24.28 -1.82
C ALA A 313 11.79 23.09 -1.62
N LEU A 314 11.52 21.96 -2.28
CA LEU A 314 12.40 20.77 -2.20
C LEU A 314 13.80 21.07 -2.74
N ILE A 315 13.90 21.80 -3.86
CA ILE A 315 15.19 22.24 -4.44
C ILE A 315 15.91 23.18 -3.48
N ALA A 316 15.21 24.20 -2.95
CA ALA A 316 15.78 25.20 -2.05
C ALA A 316 16.33 24.55 -0.76
N VAL A 317 15.52 23.71 -0.09
CA VAL A 317 15.95 23.00 1.12
C VAL A 317 17.15 22.08 0.81
N SER A 318 17.10 21.36 -0.31
CA SER A 318 18.23 20.51 -0.72
C SER A 318 19.52 21.31 -0.95
N GLY A 319 19.43 22.46 -1.62
CA GLY A 319 20.55 23.36 -1.85
C GLY A 319 21.15 23.89 -0.54
N ILE A 320 20.31 24.38 0.37
CA ILE A 320 20.71 24.87 1.70
C ILE A 320 21.44 23.76 2.47
N VAL A 321 20.86 22.56 2.50
CA VAL A 321 21.39 21.44 3.27
C VAL A 321 22.71 20.90 2.67
N ILE A 322 22.88 20.94 1.35
CA ILE A 322 24.17 20.64 0.69
C ILE A 322 25.26 21.60 1.16
N VAL A 323 24.97 22.91 1.19
CA VAL A 323 25.91 23.93 1.66
C VAL A 323 26.26 23.73 3.14
N LEU A 324 25.27 23.38 3.96
CA LEU A 324 25.46 23.16 5.40
C LEU A 324 26.09 21.80 5.75
N ARG A 325 26.31 20.89 4.79
CA ARG A 325 26.78 19.51 5.05
C ARG A 325 28.05 19.43 5.90
N ARG A 326 29.03 20.31 5.69
CA ARG A 326 30.28 20.28 6.47
C ARG A 326 30.09 20.77 7.91
N THR A 327 29.10 21.63 8.12
CA THR A 327 28.76 22.24 9.40
C THR A 327 27.83 21.33 10.21
N SER A 328 26.85 20.72 9.55
CA SER A 328 25.88 19.78 10.12
C SER A 328 25.71 18.58 9.18
N PRO A 329 26.60 17.56 9.28
CA PRO A 329 26.48 16.36 8.48
C PRO A 329 25.20 15.58 8.80
N SER A 330 24.67 15.69 10.02
CA SER A 330 23.39 15.05 10.39
C SER A 330 22.18 15.71 9.74
N LEU A 331 22.19 17.03 9.53
CA LEU A 331 21.13 17.69 8.76
C LEU A 331 21.14 17.22 7.31
N PHE A 332 22.34 17.13 6.71
CA PHE A 332 22.52 16.58 5.37
C PHE A 332 22.07 15.13 5.25
N ALA A 333 22.57 14.27 6.14
CA ALA A 333 22.21 12.86 6.15
C ALA A 333 20.70 12.69 6.32
N GLY A 334 20.09 13.41 7.26
CA GLY A 334 18.65 13.29 7.54
C GLY A 334 17.76 13.71 6.37
N TRP A 335 18.05 14.85 5.75
CA TRP A 335 17.27 15.34 4.61
C TRP A 335 17.38 14.42 3.39
N PHE A 336 18.60 14.04 3.01
CA PHE A 336 18.79 13.15 1.85
C PHE A 336 18.38 11.70 2.15
N PHE A 337 18.39 11.27 3.41
CA PHE A 337 17.79 10.00 3.82
C PHE A 337 16.28 10.04 3.58
N PHE A 338 15.59 11.11 3.99
CA PHE A 338 14.15 11.28 3.77
C PHE A 338 13.80 11.20 2.29
N LEU A 339 14.54 11.89 1.42
CA LEU A 339 14.31 11.85 -0.03
C LEU A 339 14.65 10.49 -0.64
N ALA A 340 15.82 9.93 -0.33
CA ALA A 340 16.26 8.65 -0.88
C ALA A 340 15.36 7.49 -0.42
N ALA A 341 14.87 7.50 0.82
CA ALA A 341 13.97 6.49 1.33
C ALA A 341 12.58 6.53 0.65
N HIS A 342 12.15 7.68 0.14
CA HIS A 342 10.95 7.82 -0.68
C HIS A 342 11.17 7.51 -2.16
N ALA A 343 12.41 7.33 -2.62
CA ALA A 343 12.73 7.28 -4.06
C ALA A 343 12.07 6.11 -4.82
N VAL A 344 11.61 5.05 -4.14
CA VAL A 344 10.83 3.97 -4.77
C VAL A 344 9.35 4.34 -4.84
N GLU A 345 8.74 4.73 -3.73
CA GLU A 345 7.28 4.95 -3.64
C GLU A 345 6.83 6.33 -4.16
N SER A 346 7.75 7.29 -4.22
CA SER A 346 7.54 8.64 -4.78
C SER A 346 8.25 8.81 -6.12
N SER A 347 8.12 7.80 -6.99
CA SER A 347 8.75 7.72 -8.31
C SER A 347 7.74 7.67 -9.46
N ILE A 348 8.19 7.19 -10.62
CA ILE A 348 7.37 6.88 -11.80
C ILE A 348 6.67 5.51 -11.73
N LEU A 349 6.82 4.76 -10.63
CA LEU A 349 6.12 3.47 -10.49
C LEU A 349 4.60 3.68 -10.35
N PRO A 350 3.74 2.85 -11.01
CA PRO A 350 2.28 3.00 -11.05
C PRO A 350 1.57 2.62 -9.74
N LEU A 351 2.00 3.23 -8.64
CA LEU A 351 1.44 3.10 -7.30
C LEU A 351 0.45 4.24 -7.04
N GLU A 352 -0.41 4.08 -6.03
CA GLU A 352 -1.28 5.17 -5.55
C GLU A 352 -0.49 6.46 -5.29
N LEU A 353 -1.16 7.61 -5.41
CA LEU A 353 -0.49 8.90 -5.24
C LEU A 353 0.04 9.10 -3.82
N TYR A 354 -0.71 8.63 -2.83
CA TYR A 354 -0.49 8.99 -1.44
C TYR A 354 -0.87 7.87 -0.46
N TYR A 355 0.01 7.58 0.49
CA TYR A 355 -0.27 6.73 1.64
C TYR A 355 0.65 7.05 2.82
N GLU A 356 0.10 7.06 4.03
CA GLU A 356 0.85 7.35 5.25
C GLU A 356 2.00 6.38 5.52
N HIS A 357 1.74 5.08 5.34
CA HIS A 357 2.68 4.00 5.69
C HIS A 357 3.99 4.05 4.89
N ARG A 358 4.04 4.84 3.81
CA ARG A 358 5.26 5.14 3.06
C ARG A 358 6.31 5.90 3.87
N ASN A 359 5.88 6.61 4.90
CA ASN A 359 6.75 7.41 5.76
C ASN A 359 7.50 6.59 6.82
N TYR A 360 7.25 5.27 6.92
CA TYR A 360 7.79 4.45 7.99
C TYR A 360 9.34 4.48 8.07
N LEU A 361 10.04 4.18 6.96
CA LEU A 361 11.50 4.32 6.87
C LEU A 361 11.94 5.80 6.74
N PRO A 362 11.37 6.63 5.84
CA PRO A 362 11.79 8.02 5.66
C PRO A 362 11.74 8.91 6.91
N ALA A 363 10.79 8.69 7.82
CA ALA A 363 10.66 9.46 9.06
C ALA A 363 11.93 9.40 9.92
N ILE A 364 12.72 8.32 9.84
CA ILE A 364 14.01 8.20 10.53
C ILE A 364 14.97 9.29 10.05
N GLY A 365 15.02 9.54 8.73
CA GLY A 365 15.80 10.62 8.15
C GLY A 365 15.39 11.99 8.67
N LEU A 366 14.08 12.26 8.76
CA LEU A 366 13.61 13.54 9.26
C LEU A 366 13.95 13.75 10.75
N THR A 367 13.82 12.73 11.61
CA THR A 367 14.24 12.85 13.02
C THR A 367 15.74 13.09 13.16
N LEU A 368 16.56 12.51 12.27
CA LEU A 368 18.00 12.80 12.18
C LEU A 368 18.26 14.26 11.73
N ALA A 369 17.49 14.76 10.76
CA ALA A 369 17.58 16.14 10.28
C ALA A 369 17.26 17.14 11.39
N LEU A 370 16.21 16.89 12.19
CA LEU A 370 15.84 17.72 13.34
C LEU A 370 16.94 17.77 14.39
N ALA A 371 17.58 16.64 14.70
CA ALA A 371 18.76 16.63 15.57
C ALA A 371 19.93 17.40 14.93
N GLY A 372 20.09 17.32 13.61
CA GLY A 372 21.06 18.09 12.84
C GLY A 372 20.84 19.61 12.90
N LEU A 373 19.59 20.09 12.99
CA LEU A 373 19.30 21.52 13.19
C LEU A 373 19.86 22.01 14.53
N LEU A 374 19.79 21.20 15.59
CA LEU A 374 20.37 21.55 16.89
C LEU A 374 21.89 21.75 16.81
N SER A 375 22.58 21.10 15.87
CA SER A 375 24.02 21.23 15.69
C SER A 375 24.43 22.57 15.05
N LEU A 376 23.49 23.30 14.45
CA LEU A 376 23.71 24.64 13.91
C LEU A 376 23.71 25.72 15.01
N LEU A 377 23.21 25.41 16.21
CA LEU A 377 23.16 26.36 17.32
C LEU A 377 24.57 26.70 17.87
N PRO A 378 24.77 27.94 18.36
CA PRO A 378 26.03 28.35 19.01
C PRO A 378 26.43 27.43 20.16
N ILE A 379 27.72 27.32 20.43
CA ILE A 379 28.25 26.38 21.44
C ILE A 379 27.85 26.80 22.86
N GLU A 380 27.68 28.09 23.09
CA GLU A 380 27.24 28.70 24.35
C GLU A 380 25.81 28.24 24.68
N LEU A 381 24.93 28.23 23.68
CA LEU A 381 23.56 27.76 23.86
C LEU A 381 23.53 26.25 24.10
N ARG A 382 24.30 25.48 23.31
CA ARG A 382 24.43 24.01 23.44
C ARG A 382 25.18 23.53 24.69
N SER A 383 25.77 24.42 25.47
CA SER A 383 26.41 24.11 26.76
C SER A 383 25.59 24.61 27.95
N ASN A 384 24.55 25.42 27.71
CA ASN A 384 23.73 26.01 28.75
C ASN A 384 22.77 24.99 29.38
N LYS A 385 22.90 24.74 30.70
CA LYS A 385 22.03 23.81 31.44
C LYS A 385 20.54 24.18 31.40
N ARG A 386 20.20 25.48 31.40
CA ARG A 386 18.80 25.94 31.30
C ARG A 386 18.23 25.61 29.93
N PHE A 387 19.02 25.76 28.88
CA PHE A 387 18.63 25.39 27.52
C PHE A 387 18.36 23.89 27.40
N HIS A 388 19.22 23.04 27.99
CA HIS A 388 18.96 21.59 28.03
C HIS A 388 17.70 21.23 28.80
N GLY A 389 17.45 21.89 29.93
CA GLY A 389 16.20 21.73 30.68
C GLY A 389 14.98 22.09 29.84
N ALA A 390 15.01 23.23 29.16
CA ALA A 390 13.94 23.68 28.29
C ALA A 390 13.70 22.73 27.10
N ILE A 391 14.76 22.26 26.43
CA ILE A 391 14.64 21.23 25.37
C ILE A 391 14.08 19.94 25.94
N GLY A 392 14.55 19.48 27.10
CA GLY A 392 14.06 18.27 27.74
C GLY A 392 12.56 18.33 28.03
N VAL A 393 12.08 19.47 28.55
CA VAL A 393 10.65 19.73 28.79
C VAL A 393 9.87 19.78 27.47
N ALA A 394 10.38 20.48 26.46
CA ALA A 394 9.74 20.57 25.14
C ALA A 394 9.63 19.18 24.47
N LEU A 395 10.68 18.36 24.56
CA LEU A 395 10.69 16.99 24.03
C LEU A 395 9.71 16.09 24.80
N LEU A 396 9.62 16.21 26.13
CA LEU A 396 8.67 15.45 26.93
C LEU A 396 7.21 15.85 26.59
N ALA A 397 6.94 17.14 26.49
CA ALA A 397 5.63 17.66 26.09
C ALA A 397 5.26 17.20 24.67
N GLY A 398 6.20 17.32 23.72
CA GLY A 398 6.02 16.86 22.35
C GLY A 398 5.79 15.35 22.27
N ALA A 399 6.58 14.54 22.98
CA ALA A 399 6.40 13.09 23.05
C ALA A 399 5.04 12.71 23.66
N THR A 400 4.60 13.43 24.68
CA THR A 400 3.28 13.21 25.31
C THR A 400 2.14 13.56 24.35
N ALA A 401 2.26 14.67 23.62
CA ALA A 401 1.30 15.06 22.59
C ALA A 401 1.24 14.03 21.47
N LEU A 402 2.39 13.63 20.90
CA LEU A 402 2.48 12.60 19.86
C LEU A 402 1.90 11.27 20.35
N GLY A 403 2.30 10.81 21.53
CA GLY A 403 1.78 9.57 22.13
C GLY A 403 0.26 9.61 22.34
N SER A 404 -0.29 10.77 22.73
CA SER A 404 -1.73 10.97 22.89
C SER A 404 -2.46 10.88 21.55
N VAL A 405 -1.95 11.54 20.50
CA VAL A 405 -2.53 11.48 19.15
C VAL A 405 -2.47 10.04 18.61
N THR A 406 -1.32 9.35 18.79
CA THR A 406 -1.14 7.95 18.39
C THR A 406 -2.08 7.02 19.12
N TYR A 407 -2.30 7.23 20.43
CA TYR A 407 -3.27 6.47 21.21
C TYR A 407 -4.70 6.66 20.70
N GLN A 408 -5.12 7.90 20.43
CA GLN A 408 -6.45 8.15 19.87
C GLN A 408 -6.62 7.51 18.50
N GLN A 409 -5.61 7.64 17.64
CA GLN A 409 -5.65 7.00 16.32
C GLN A 409 -5.68 5.47 16.45
N ALA A 410 -4.89 4.87 17.35
CA ALA A 410 -4.92 3.43 17.60
C ALA A 410 -6.31 2.94 18.08
N ARG A 411 -7.04 3.77 18.85
CA ARG A 411 -8.43 3.48 19.25
C ARG A 411 -9.39 3.50 18.07
N VAL A 412 -9.24 4.43 17.13
CA VAL A 412 -10.03 4.43 15.87
C VAL A 412 -9.77 3.13 15.10
N TRP A 413 -8.51 2.71 15.00
CA TRP A 413 -8.11 1.50 14.29
C TRP A 413 -8.56 0.18 14.94
N ARG A 414 -9.11 0.24 16.16
CA ARG A 414 -9.70 -0.91 16.85
C ARG A 414 -11.03 -1.36 16.23
N ASP A 415 -11.72 -0.50 15.49
CA ASP A 415 -13.04 -0.78 14.96
C ASP A 415 -13.20 -0.36 13.48
N LYS A 416 -13.85 -1.20 12.68
CA LYS A 416 -14.01 -0.95 11.24
C LYS A 416 -14.91 0.26 10.97
N GLU A 417 -15.99 0.39 11.72
CA GLU A 417 -16.94 1.47 11.57
C GLU A 417 -16.31 2.79 12.00
N ALA A 418 -15.57 2.82 13.11
CA ALA A 418 -14.81 4.00 13.53
C ALA A 418 -13.79 4.46 12.48
N ILE A 419 -13.06 3.55 11.82
CA ILE A 419 -12.13 3.90 10.72
C ILE A 419 -12.90 4.60 9.58
N ILE A 420 -14.07 4.07 9.21
CA ILE A 420 -14.88 4.57 8.10
C ILE A 420 -15.55 5.90 8.47
N GLU A 421 -16.10 6.02 9.67
CA GLU A 421 -16.70 7.26 10.18
C GLU A 421 -15.68 8.38 10.25
N HIS A 422 -14.50 8.11 10.79
CA HIS A 422 -13.38 9.06 10.83
C HIS A 422 -12.98 9.49 9.41
N ALA A 423 -12.92 8.56 8.46
CA ALA A 423 -12.59 8.88 7.08
C ALA A 423 -13.66 9.78 6.42
N VAL A 424 -14.95 9.46 6.54
CA VAL A 424 -16.03 10.26 5.94
C VAL A 424 -16.15 11.64 6.58
N ALA A 425 -15.94 11.74 7.90
CA ALA A 425 -16.00 13.02 8.61
C ALA A 425 -14.90 14.00 8.15
N ASN A 426 -13.71 13.50 7.84
CA ASN A 426 -12.56 14.34 7.47
C ASN A 426 -12.32 14.42 5.96
N GLN A 427 -12.84 13.47 5.18
CA GLN A 427 -12.72 13.39 3.73
C GLN A 427 -14.09 13.08 3.09
N PRO A 428 -15.07 14.00 3.17
CA PRO A 428 -16.43 13.76 2.67
C PRO A 428 -16.50 13.58 1.15
N SER A 429 -15.45 13.98 0.42
CA SER A 429 -15.30 13.79 -1.03
C SER A 429 -14.66 12.45 -1.42
N SER A 430 -14.18 11.64 -0.45
CA SER A 430 -13.62 10.31 -0.74
C SER A 430 -14.74 9.37 -1.16
N VAL A 431 -14.76 9.02 -2.45
CA VAL A 431 -15.72 8.06 -3.01
C VAL A 431 -15.59 6.73 -2.29
N ARG A 432 -14.36 6.27 -2.04
CA ARG A 432 -14.11 4.99 -1.38
C ARG A 432 -14.59 4.97 0.07
N ALA A 433 -14.39 6.05 0.84
CA ALA A 433 -14.83 6.11 2.23
C ALA A 433 -16.36 6.17 2.32
N VAL A 434 -17.01 6.98 1.47
CA VAL A 434 -18.47 7.10 1.41
C VAL A 434 -19.11 5.77 0.98
N GLN A 435 -18.58 5.11 -0.06
CA GLN A 435 -19.05 3.78 -0.47
C GLN A 435 -18.88 2.75 0.64
N ALA A 436 -17.75 2.75 1.36
CA ALA A 436 -17.54 1.86 2.49
C ALA A 436 -18.58 2.10 3.61
N LYS A 437 -18.94 3.37 3.88
CA LYS A 437 -20.00 3.72 4.85
C LYS A 437 -21.38 3.30 4.35
N ALA A 438 -21.68 3.49 3.07
CA ALA A 438 -22.92 3.01 2.47
C ALA A 438 -23.05 1.48 2.58
N ILE A 439 -21.96 0.73 2.35
CA ILE A 439 -21.95 -0.73 2.54
C ILE A 439 -22.19 -1.12 4.01
N LEU A 440 -21.62 -0.39 4.99
CA LEU A 440 -21.94 -0.61 6.40
C LEU A 440 -23.43 -0.40 6.70
N ALA A 441 -24.03 0.67 6.17
CA ALA A 441 -25.45 0.96 6.32
C ALA A 441 -26.33 -0.13 5.66
N ILE A 442 -25.98 -0.58 4.44
CA ILE A 442 -26.64 -1.69 3.74
C ILE A 442 -26.62 -2.97 4.58
N ASN A 443 -25.47 -3.32 5.18
CA ASN A 443 -25.35 -4.52 6.01
C ASN A 443 -26.19 -4.44 7.29
N LYS A 444 -26.50 -3.22 7.77
CA LYS A 444 -27.42 -2.95 8.89
C LYS A 444 -28.89 -2.83 8.46
N GLY A 445 -29.19 -2.95 7.16
CA GLY A 445 -30.54 -2.77 6.61
C GLY A 445 -31.00 -1.31 6.51
N LEU A 446 -30.10 -0.34 6.70
CA LEU A 446 -30.38 1.09 6.68
C LEU A 446 -30.24 1.65 5.26
N TYR A 447 -31.10 1.20 4.34
CA TYR A 447 -30.98 1.53 2.92
C TYR A 447 -31.18 3.03 2.63
N ASP A 448 -32.13 3.70 3.29
CA ASP A 448 -32.37 5.13 3.07
C ASP A 448 -31.14 5.96 3.46
N HIS A 449 -30.54 5.64 4.61
CA HIS A 449 -29.29 6.25 5.04
C HIS A 449 -28.15 5.99 4.05
N ALA A 450 -28.06 4.77 3.50
CA ALA A 450 -27.05 4.45 2.48
C ALA A 450 -27.24 5.29 1.21
N SER A 451 -28.48 5.51 0.77
CA SER A 451 -28.79 6.38 -0.36
C SER A 451 -28.44 7.85 -0.06
N ASP A 452 -28.80 8.37 1.12
CA ASP A 452 -28.51 9.75 1.51
C ASP A 452 -27.01 10.07 1.49
N LEU A 453 -26.17 9.08 1.84
CA LEU A 453 -24.71 9.22 1.78
C LEU A 453 -24.19 9.38 0.34
N LEU A 454 -24.83 8.77 -0.66
CA LEU A 454 -24.37 8.76 -2.05
C LEU A 454 -24.98 9.86 -2.92
N LEU A 455 -26.13 10.41 -2.53
CA LEU A 455 -26.79 11.50 -3.26
C LEU A 455 -25.89 12.73 -3.52
N PRO A 456 -25.01 13.16 -2.59
CA PRO A 456 -24.04 14.22 -2.88
C PRO A 456 -23.04 13.83 -3.98
N LEU A 457 -22.57 12.57 -4.01
CA LEU A 457 -21.63 12.08 -5.03
C LEU A 457 -22.28 12.01 -6.41
N ALA A 458 -23.58 11.69 -6.48
CA ALA A 458 -24.35 11.71 -7.73
C ALA A 458 -24.47 13.11 -8.35
N LYS A 459 -24.20 14.18 -7.57
CA LYS A 459 -24.16 15.58 -8.01
C LYS A 459 -22.74 16.13 -8.19
N SER A 460 -21.71 15.29 -8.04
CA SER A 460 -20.31 15.69 -8.17
C SER A 460 -20.02 16.30 -9.55
N GLY A 461 -19.07 17.25 -9.63
CA GLY A 461 -18.57 17.74 -10.92
C GLY A 461 -17.81 16.68 -11.72
N ASP A 462 -17.24 15.69 -11.05
CA ASP A 462 -16.51 14.58 -11.68
C ASP A 462 -17.46 13.53 -12.26
N ARG A 463 -17.33 13.27 -13.58
CA ARG A 463 -18.16 12.32 -14.33
C ARG A 463 -18.09 10.90 -13.73
N ARG A 464 -16.90 10.43 -13.39
CA ARG A 464 -16.73 9.08 -12.85
C ARG A 464 -17.43 8.92 -11.50
N THR A 465 -17.23 9.88 -10.61
CA THR A 465 -17.89 9.91 -9.30
C THR A 465 -19.41 9.84 -9.44
N ARG A 466 -20.00 10.60 -10.37
CA ARG A 466 -21.44 10.53 -10.66
C ARG A 466 -21.86 9.16 -11.18
N SER A 467 -21.12 8.61 -12.15
CA SER A 467 -21.41 7.30 -12.73
C SER A 467 -21.42 6.20 -11.66
N LEU A 468 -20.39 6.14 -10.81
CA LEU A 468 -20.29 5.18 -9.70
C LEU A 468 -21.43 5.37 -8.69
N ALA A 469 -21.73 6.62 -8.30
CA ALA A 469 -22.80 6.91 -7.36
C ALA A 469 -24.17 6.49 -7.88
N HIS A 470 -24.47 6.69 -9.18
CA HIS A 470 -25.72 6.22 -9.77
C HIS A 470 -25.85 4.70 -9.76
N LEU A 471 -24.76 3.96 -10.07
CA LEU A 471 -24.76 2.49 -9.99
C LEU A 471 -25.02 2.00 -8.56
N ASP A 472 -24.40 2.63 -7.56
CA ASP A 472 -24.59 2.28 -6.15
C ASP A 472 -26.01 2.62 -5.66
N LEU A 473 -26.56 3.78 -6.04
CA LEU A 473 -27.93 4.19 -5.69
C LEU A 473 -28.98 3.21 -6.23
N ILE A 474 -28.80 2.75 -7.48
CA ILE A 474 -29.64 1.70 -8.07
C ILE A 474 -29.52 0.41 -7.27
N SER A 475 -28.29 -0.01 -6.96
CA SER A 475 -28.04 -1.22 -6.18
C SER A 475 -28.73 -1.17 -4.81
N ILE A 476 -28.69 -0.02 -4.13
CA ILE A 476 -29.36 0.18 -2.84
C ILE A 476 -30.88 0.12 -2.98
N SER A 477 -31.46 0.78 -3.99
CA SER A 477 -32.91 0.75 -4.22
C SER A 477 -33.40 -0.66 -4.56
N CYS A 478 -32.64 -1.41 -5.35
CA CYS A 478 -32.87 -2.83 -5.60
C CYS A 478 -32.80 -3.65 -4.30
N LEU A 479 -31.82 -3.40 -3.42
CA LEU A 479 -31.70 -4.14 -2.15
C LEU A 479 -32.84 -3.82 -1.17
N ARG A 480 -33.33 -2.58 -1.18
CA ARG A 480 -34.49 -2.10 -0.39
C ARG A 480 -35.81 -2.75 -0.85
N GLY A 481 -35.90 -3.16 -2.12
CA GLY A 481 -37.13 -3.71 -2.72
C GLY A 481 -38.16 -2.64 -3.11
N SER A 482 -37.74 -1.38 -3.23
CA SER A 482 -38.58 -0.26 -3.69
C SER A 482 -38.45 -0.03 -5.19
N GLY A 483 -39.38 0.73 -5.78
CA GLY A 483 -39.19 1.26 -7.13
C GLY A 483 -37.86 1.99 -7.30
N THR A 484 -37.14 1.66 -8.36
CA THR A 484 -35.85 2.24 -8.75
C THR A 484 -36.07 3.30 -9.82
N ASP A 485 -35.38 4.45 -9.78
CA ASP A 485 -35.39 5.39 -10.90
C ASP A 485 -34.55 4.81 -12.07
N PRO A 486 -35.16 4.39 -13.20
CA PRO A 486 -34.41 3.78 -14.29
C PRO A 486 -33.47 4.78 -14.96
N LYS A 487 -33.68 6.10 -14.80
CA LYS A 487 -32.83 7.15 -15.37
C LYS A 487 -31.41 7.12 -14.82
N TRP A 488 -31.21 6.60 -13.61
CA TRP A 488 -29.87 6.48 -13.02
C TRP A 488 -28.97 5.54 -13.85
N LEU A 489 -29.51 4.51 -14.52
CA LEU A 489 -28.72 3.68 -15.43
C LEU A 489 -28.29 4.48 -16.66
N ASP A 490 -29.23 5.21 -17.26
CA ASP A 490 -28.97 6.03 -18.44
C ASP A 490 -27.93 7.13 -18.12
N GLN A 491 -28.00 7.72 -16.92
CA GLN A 491 -27.02 8.69 -16.42
C GLN A 491 -25.66 8.04 -16.14
N ALA A 492 -25.63 6.84 -15.55
CA ALA A 492 -24.38 6.12 -15.32
C ALA A 492 -23.65 5.82 -16.64
N VAL A 493 -24.39 5.42 -17.68
CA VAL A 493 -23.85 5.26 -19.04
C VAL A 493 -23.42 6.62 -19.59
N ALA A 494 -24.23 7.67 -19.49
CA ALA A 494 -23.90 9.00 -20.01
C ALA A 494 -22.57 9.54 -19.45
N ASP A 495 -22.34 9.32 -18.15
CA ASP A 495 -21.15 9.75 -17.42
C ASP A 495 -19.95 8.78 -17.51
N ALA A 496 -20.13 7.58 -18.10
CA ALA A 496 -19.05 6.64 -18.28
C ALA A 496 -17.94 7.22 -19.18
N ARG A 497 -16.69 6.88 -18.85
CA ARG A 497 -15.49 7.48 -19.43
C ARG A 497 -14.82 6.55 -20.46
N PRO A 498 -13.93 7.10 -21.31
CA PRO A 498 -13.05 6.32 -22.18
C PRO A 498 -12.11 5.35 -21.46
N LYS A 499 -11.91 5.53 -20.14
CA LYS A 499 -10.99 4.76 -19.31
C LYS A 499 -11.66 4.29 -18.00
N LEU A 500 -11.70 2.97 -17.81
CA LEU A 500 -12.13 2.25 -16.60
C LEU A 500 -10.97 2.04 -15.63
N THR A 501 -11.32 1.81 -14.37
CA THR A 501 -10.40 1.56 -13.26
C THR A 501 -10.93 0.43 -12.39
N ILE A 502 -10.24 0.15 -11.28
CA ILE A 502 -10.72 -0.82 -10.28
C ILE A 502 -12.03 -0.37 -9.60
N ALA A 503 -12.37 0.93 -9.58
CA ALA A 503 -13.58 1.39 -8.89
C ALA A 503 -14.88 0.92 -9.56
N GLU A 504 -14.91 0.87 -10.89
CA GLU A 504 -16.08 0.40 -11.65
C GLU A 504 -16.38 -1.07 -11.36
N ILE A 505 -15.34 -1.89 -11.15
CA ILE A 505 -15.49 -3.30 -10.75
C ILE A 505 -16.30 -3.41 -9.45
N GLN A 506 -16.00 -2.56 -8.46
CA GLN A 506 -16.66 -2.61 -7.15
C GLN A 506 -18.13 -2.21 -7.23
N ALA A 507 -18.44 -1.09 -7.91
CA ALA A 507 -19.81 -0.62 -8.08
C ALA A 507 -20.65 -1.61 -8.90
N VAL A 508 -20.12 -2.14 -10.01
CA VAL A 508 -20.79 -3.17 -10.82
C VAL A 508 -20.96 -4.47 -10.05
N GLY A 509 -19.98 -4.88 -9.24
CA GLY A 509 -20.10 -6.04 -8.38
C GLY A 509 -21.28 -5.96 -7.41
N LEU A 510 -21.48 -4.81 -6.77
CA LEU A 510 -22.64 -4.57 -5.91
C LEU A 510 -23.96 -4.62 -6.69
N LEU A 511 -23.99 -4.04 -7.90
CA LEU A 511 -25.17 -4.08 -8.77
C LEU A 511 -25.55 -5.51 -9.20
N VAL A 512 -24.57 -6.32 -9.60
CA VAL A 512 -24.76 -7.73 -9.96
C VAL A 512 -25.25 -8.54 -8.76
N GLN A 513 -24.79 -8.22 -7.55
CA GLN A 513 -25.23 -8.86 -6.31
C GLN A 513 -26.68 -8.46 -5.96
N ALA A 514 -27.00 -7.17 -6.04
CA ALA A 514 -28.31 -6.62 -5.73
C ALA A 514 -29.42 -7.18 -6.64
N THR A 515 -29.08 -7.42 -7.91
CA THR A 515 -30.02 -7.94 -8.93
C THR A 515 -30.21 -9.45 -8.90
N ASN A 516 -29.35 -10.21 -8.21
CA ASN A 516 -29.37 -11.67 -8.16
C ASN A 516 -30.57 -12.28 -7.39
N LYS A 517 -31.31 -11.49 -6.58
CA LYS A 517 -32.33 -12.01 -5.65
C LYS A 517 -33.78 -11.74 -6.05
N GLY A 518 -34.05 -11.37 -7.31
CA GLY A 518 -35.41 -10.97 -7.76
C GLY A 518 -35.92 -9.66 -7.14
N ARG A 519 -35.13 -9.01 -6.27
CA ARG A 519 -35.47 -7.78 -5.55
C ARG A 519 -35.51 -6.53 -6.45
N CYS A 520 -35.15 -6.67 -7.72
CA CYS A 520 -35.12 -5.58 -8.70
C CYS A 520 -35.92 -5.91 -9.97
N ALA A 521 -37.14 -6.45 -9.80
CA ALA A 521 -38.00 -6.82 -10.92
C ALA A 521 -38.37 -5.62 -11.81
N SER A 522 -38.47 -4.41 -11.25
CA SER A 522 -38.88 -3.19 -11.97
C SER A 522 -37.91 -2.71 -13.05
N LEU A 523 -36.63 -3.08 -12.96
CA LEU A 523 -35.57 -2.61 -13.88
C LEU A 523 -35.37 -3.55 -15.07
N GLY A 524 -35.70 -4.83 -14.91
CA GLY A 524 -35.40 -5.90 -15.86
C GLY A 524 -33.90 -6.24 -15.89
N GLN A 525 -33.57 -7.54 -15.82
CA GLN A 525 -32.16 -7.98 -15.84
C GLN A 525 -31.44 -7.61 -17.15
N ARG A 526 -32.15 -7.64 -18.29
CA ARG A 526 -31.61 -7.22 -19.59
C ARG A 526 -31.06 -5.80 -19.56
N ARG A 527 -31.83 -4.83 -19.06
CA ARG A 527 -31.42 -3.42 -19.01
C ARG A 527 -30.18 -3.19 -18.13
N VAL A 528 -30.06 -3.97 -17.05
CA VAL A 528 -28.85 -3.95 -16.20
C VAL A 528 -27.65 -4.47 -16.98
N ALA A 529 -27.79 -5.59 -17.70
CA ALA A 529 -26.72 -6.14 -18.53
C ALA A 529 -26.33 -5.19 -19.68
N ASP A 530 -27.31 -4.60 -20.36
CA ASP A 530 -27.12 -3.58 -21.41
C ASP A 530 -26.31 -2.39 -20.87
N THR A 531 -26.61 -1.95 -19.64
CA THR A 531 -25.90 -0.84 -18.99
C THR A 531 -24.45 -1.19 -18.69
N ILE A 532 -24.19 -2.36 -18.11
CA ILE A 532 -22.82 -2.80 -17.81
C ILE A 532 -22.01 -2.92 -19.11
N ALA A 533 -22.60 -3.52 -20.15
CA ALA A 533 -21.98 -3.63 -21.47
C ALA A 533 -21.70 -2.24 -22.09
N ALA A 534 -22.66 -1.31 -22.04
CA ALA A 534 -22.49 0.03 -22.58
C ALA A 534 -21.40 0.85 -21.86
N ILE A 535 -21.26 0.68 -20.53
CA ILE A 535 -20.15 1.27 -19.77
C ILE A 535 -18.81 0.69 -20.23
N ALA A 536 -18.74 -0.62 -20.46
CA ALA A 536 -17.55 -1.28 -20.99
C ALA A 536 -17.23 -0.85 -22.44
N ASP A 537 -18.24 -0.67 -23.29
CA ASP A 537 -18.09 -0.21 -24.68
C ASP A 537 -17.58 1.24 -24.75
N LYS A 538 -18.00 2.09 -23.82
CA LYS A 538 -17.51 3.47 -23.72
C LYS A 538 -16.03 3.55 -23.36
N ALA A 539 -15.44 2.48 -22.81
CA ALA A 539 -14.03 2.41 -22.46
C ALA A 539 -13.13 2.20 -23.70
N THR A 540 -13.19 3.12 -24.66
CA THR A 540 -12.54 2.99 -25.97
C THR A 540 -11.02 3.18 -25.94
N SER A 541 -10.46 3.74 -24.86
CA SER A 541 -9.02 3.98 -24.73
C SER A 541 -8.25 2.78 -24.15
N GLN A 542 -8.91 1.63 -24.00
CA GLN A 542 -8.38 0.43 -23.36
C GLN A 542 -8.79 -0.82 -24.14
N SER A 543 -7.89 -1.77 -24.28
CA SER A 543 -8.17 -3.11 -24.82
C SER A 543 -9.06 -3.93 -23.87
N ASP A 544 -9.78 -4.93 -24.39
CA ASP A 544 -10.69 -5.74 -23.55
C ASP A 544 -9.95 -6.66 -22.55
N ASP A 545 -8.65 -6.90 -22.72
CA ASP A 545 -7.83 -7.76 -21.85
C ASP A 545 -7.43 -7.13 -20.51
N ILE A 546 -7.66 -5.82 -20.33
CA ILE A 546 -7.37 -5.16 -19.06
C ILE A 546 -8.36 -5.57 -17.96
N LEU A 547 -7.88 -5.65 -16.72
CA LEU A 547 -8.63 -6.15 -15.57
C LEU A 547 -10.04 -5.55 -15.41
N PRO A 548 -10.21 -4.21 -15.38
CA PRO A 548 -11.55 -3.64 -15.25
C PRO A 548 -12.51 -3.99 -16.38
N LYS A 549 -12.01 -4.02 -17.63
CA LYS A 549 -12.87 -4.14 -18.80
C LYS A 549 -13.38 -5.57 -18.95
N TRP A 550 -12.51 -6.59 -18.92
CA TRP A 550 -13.01 -7.98 -18.99
C TRP A 550 -13.87 -8.34 -17.77
N GLN A 551 -13.65 -7.76 -16.59
CA GLN A 551 -14.52 -8.02 -15.43
C GLN A 551 -15.91 -7.41 -15.60
N LEU A 552 -16.02 -6.21 -16.20
CA LEU A 552 -17.32 -5.65 -16.57
C LEU A 552 -17.99 -6.49 -17.67
N ARG A 553 -17.24 -6.95 -18.68
CA ARG A 553 -17.75 -7.86 -19.72
C ARG A 553 -18.28 -9.17 -19.12
N TYR A 554 -17.53 -9.77 -18.20
CA TYR A 554 -17.96 -10.96 -17.47
C TYR A 554 -19.21 -10.70 -16.63
N ALA A 555 -19.28 -9.56 -15.94
CA ALA A 555 -20.47 -9.16 -15.19
C ALA A 555 -21.70 -8.99 -16.11
N ALA A 556 -21.56 -8.36 -17.27
CA ALA A 556 -22.64 -8.24 -18.25
C ALA A 556 -23.08 -9.62 -18.77
N ALA A 557 -22.14 -10.47 -19.19
CA ALA A 557 -22.42 -11.83 -19.64
C ALA A 557 -23.18 -12.65 -18.58
N LEU A 558 -22.77 -12.52 -17.32
CA LEU A 558 -23.41 -13.21 -16.20
C LEU A 558 -24.86 -12.75 -16.04
N VAL A 559 -25.13 -11.44 -16.12
CA VAL A 559 -26.50 -10.92 -15.99
C VAL A 559 -27.36 -11.29 -17.21
N TYR A 560 -26.83 -11.21 -18.44
CA TYR A 560 -27.55 -11.71 -19.63
C TYR A 560 -27.93 -13.19 -19.51
N SER A 561 -27.01 -14.03 -19.02
CA SER A 561 -27.28 -15.46 -18.85
C SER A 561 -28.40 -15.76 -17.84
N ARG A 562 -28.54 -14.95 -16.79
CA ARG A 562 -29.64 -15.06 -15.81
C ARG A 562 -30.99 -14.65 -16.39
N ALA A 563 -30.96 -13.77 -17.39
CA ALA A 563 -32.12 -13.30 -18.12
C ALA A 563 -32.43 -14.15 -19.37
N GLU A 564 -31.75 -15.30 -19.54
CA GLU A 564 -31.87 -16.22 -20.68
C GLU A 564 -31.55 -15.58 -22.06
N HIS A 565 -30.89 -14.42 -22.07
CA HIS A 565 -30.40 -13.74 -23.28
C HIS A 565 -29.04 -14.29 -23.69
N TRP A 566 -29.03 -15.55 -24.13
CA TRP A 566 -27.80 -16.30 -24.38
C TRP A 566 -26.95 -15.77 -25.54
N SER A 567 -27.55 -15.13 -26.55
CA SER A 567 -26.82 -14.54 -27.67
C SER A 567 -25.93 -13.37 -27.21
N GLU A 568 -26.50 -12.43 -26.46
CA GLU A 568 -25.77 -11.31 -25.88
C GLU A 568 -24.77 -11.78 -24.81
N ALA A 569 -25.15 -12.79 -24.01
CA ALA A 569 -24.25 -13.41 -23.04
C ALA A 569 -23.00 -14.00 -23.71
N LEU A 570 -23.16 -14.68 -24.86
CA LEU A 570 -22.05 -15.22 -25.63
C LEU A 570 -21.11 -14.11 -26.12
N GLY A 571 -21.66 -13.03 -26.69
CA GLY A 571 -20.84 -11.91 -27.18
C GLY A 571 -19.99 -11.28 -26.07
N GLN A 572 -20.59 -11.01 -24.90
CA GLN A 572 -19.85 -10.44 -23.77
C GLN A 572 -18.87 -11.45 -23.13
N ALA A 573 -19.22 -12.74 -23.06
CA ALA A 573 -18.33 -13.77 -22.53
C ALA A 573 -17.09 -13.98 -23.41
N GLN A 574 -17.25 -13.88 -24.74
CA GLN A 574 -16.12 -13.92 -25.69
C GLN A 574 -15.18 -12.73 -25.49
N LEU A 575 -15.73 -11.53 -25.32
CA LEU A 575 -14.92 -10.33 -25.02
C LEU A 575 -14.22 -10.44 -23.67
N ALA A 576 -14.88 -11.03 -22.66
CA ALA A 576 -14.30 -11.25 -21.33
C ALA A 576 -13.20 -12.32 -21.31
N TRP A 577 -13.26 -13.31 -22.21
CA TRP A 577 -12.34 -14.45 -22.28
C TRP A 577 -11.01 -14.05 -22.93
N GLN A 578 -10.26 -13.19 -22.26
CA GLN A 578 -8.90 -12.79 -22.62
C GLN A 578 -7.90 -13.43 -21.65
N PRO A 579 -6.66 -13.79 -22.03
CA PRO A 579 -5.59 -13.95 -21.06
C PRO A 579 -5.37 -12.59 -20.37
N PRO A 580 -5.50 -12.40 -19.04
CA PRO A 580 -5.34 -13.33 -17.92
C PRO A 580 -6.64 -13.60 -17.10
N SER A 581 -7.80 -13.64 -17.75
CA SER A 581 -9.10 -13.87 -17.10
C SER A 581 -9.15 -15.21 -16.34
N THR A 582 -10.03 -15.27 -15.33
CA THR A 582 -10.11 -16.44 -14.45
C THR A 582 -10.89 -17.58 -15.10
N PRO A 583 -10.71 -18.83 -14.65
CA PRO A 583 -11.41 -19.96 -15.23
C PRO A 583 -12.94 -19.86 -15.16
N GLU A 584 -13.50 -19.10 -14.19
CA GLU A 584 -14.94 -18.84 -14.13
C GLU A 584 -15.48 -18.12 -15.38
N VAL A 585 -14.67 -17.27 -16.02
CA VAL A 585 -15.04 -16.61 -17.28
C VAL A 585 -15.16 -17.65 -18.39
N GLY A 586 -14.21 -18.59 -18.46
CA GLY A 586 -14.23 -19.70 -19.41
C GLY A 586 -15.42 -20.64 -19.20
N GLY A 587 -15.78 -20.93 -17.95
CA GLY A 587 -16.96 -21.73 -17.62
C GLY A 587 -18.27 -21.07 -18.09
N LEU A 588 -18.41 -19.76 -17.89
CA LEU A 588 -19.56 -19.02 -18.40
C LEU A 588 -19.60 -18.98 -19.93
N LEU A 589 -18.44 -18.81 -20.58
CA LEU A 589 -18.33 -18.88 -22.04
C LEU A 589 -18.74 -20.24 -22.58
N ALA A 590 -18.31 -21.34 -21.95
CA ALA A 590 -18.71 -22.69 -22.35
C ALA A 590 -20.23 -22.89 -22.25
N ARG A 591 -20.87 -22.40 -21.18
CA ARG A 591 -22.34 -22.41 -21.06
C ARG A 591 -23.00 -21.60 -22.17
N ALA A 592 -22.51 -20.40 -22.44
CA ALA A 592 -23.06 -19.55 -23.47
C ALA A 592 -22.92 -20.18 -24.87
N LEU A 593 -21.81 -20.83 -25.17
CA LEU A 593 -21.62 -21.59 -26.42
C LEU A 593 -22.66 -22.71 -26.56
N ALA A 594 -22.87 -23.52 -25.51
CA ALA A 594 -23.83 -24.62 -25.53
C ALA A 594 -25.26 -24.13 -25.79
N HIS A 595 -25.71 -23.08 -25.07
CA HIS A 595 -27.05 -22.50 -25.26
C HIS A 595 -27.27 -21.84 -26.62
N ASN A 596 -26.21 -21.45 -27.33
CA ASN A 596 -26.28 -20.94 -28.71
C ASN A 596 -26.06 -22.04 -29.77
N GLY A 597 -26.20 -23.33 -29.41
CA GLY A 597 -26.07 -24.44 -30.34
C GLY A 597 -24.64 -24.80 -30.75
N ARG A 598 -23.62 -24.19 -30.12
CA ARG A 598 -22.19 -24.43 -30.39
C ARG A 598 -21.59 -25.47 -29.44
N GLN A 599 -22.26 -26.61 -29.32
CA GLN A 599 -21.96 -27.66 -28.34
C GLN A 599 -20.52 -28.18 -28.43
N GLN A 600 -20.03 -28.45 -29.65
CA GLN A 600 -18.66 -28.96 -29.85
C GLN A 600 -17.60 -27.97 -29.37
N GLU A 601 -17.84 -26.66 -29.49
CA GLU A 601 -16.91 -25.64 -29.03
C GLU A 601 -16.93 -25.50 -27.50
N ALA A 602 -18.11 -25.62 -26.89
CA ALA A 602 -18.26 -25.67 -25.44
C ALA A 602 -17.47 -26.84 -24.82
N GLU A 603 -17.59 -28.03 -25.41
CA GLU A 603 -16.89 -29.25 -24.94
C GLU A 603 -15.37 -29.14 -25.12
N ARG A 604 -14.90 -28.57 -26.23
CA ARG A 604 -13.47 -28.28 -26.44
C ARG A 604 -12.93 -27.30 -25.40
N LEU A 605 -13.64 -26.20 -25.16
CA LEU A 605 -13.23 -25.21 -24.17
C LEU A 605 -13.20 -25.80 -22.76
N LEU A 606 -14.21 -26.60 -22.39
CA LEU A 606 -14.24 -27.27 -21.09
C LEU A 606 -13.07 -28.24 -20.91
N SER A 607 -12.71 -28.97 -21.97
CA SER A 607 -11.56 -29.88 -21.97
C SER A 607 -10.24 -29.11 -21.80
N ASP A 608 -10.08 -27.98 -22.49
CA ASP A 608 -8.91 -27.10 -22.33
C ASP A 608 -8.83 -26.51 -20.91
N LEU A 609 -9.94 -26.04 -20.34
CA LEU A 609 -10.00 -25.56 -18.96
C LEU A 609 -9.63 -26.65 -17.96
N GLN A 610 -10.08 -27.89 -18.16
CA GLN A 610 -9.76 -29.01 -17.30
C GLN A 610 -8.27 -29.35 -17.31
N LEU A 611 -7.58 -29.16 -18.44
CA LEU A 611 -6.13 -29.34 -18.52
C LEU A 611 -5.35 -28.21 -17.84
N ARG A 612 -5.92 -27.00 -17.75
CA ARG A 612 -5.26 -25.81 -17.18
C ARG A 612 -5.50 -25.64 -15.67
N ILE A 613 -6.65 -26.09 -15.16
CA ILE A 613 -6.99 -25.96 -13.74
C ILE A 613 -6.28 -27.05 -12.93
N ASP A 614 -5.55 -26.65 -11.89
CA ASP A 614 -4.94 -27.59 -10.95
C ASP A 614 -6.03 -28.47 -10.30
N SER A 615 -5.80 -29.78 -10.28
CA SER A 615 -6.65 -30.75 -9.57
C SER A 615 -6.91 -30.40 -8.10
N ARG A 616 -6.02 -29.62 -7.47
CA ARG A 616 -6.10 -29.18 -6.07
C ARG A 616 -6.94 -27.92 -5.89
N ASP A 617 -7.22 -27.15 -6.96
CA ASP A 617 -8.09 -25.98 -6.90
C ASP A 617 -9.57 -26.42 -6.84
N LYS A 618 -10.02 -26.79 -5.64
CA LYS A 618 -11.39 -27.27 -5.38
C LYS A 618 -12.46 -26.32 -5.93
N ARG A 619 -12.21 -25.00 -5.91
CA ARG A 619 -13.19 -24.00 -6.36
C ARG A 619 -13.33 -24.03 -7.88
N SER A 620 -12.22 -24.00 -8.61
CA SER A 620 -12.24 -24.07 -10.06
C SER A 620 -12.72 -25.44 -10.55
N GLN A 621 -12.41 -26.52 -9.82
CA GLN A 621 -12.95 -27.85 -10.10
C GLN A 621 -14.47 -27.91 -9.91
N ALA A 622 -15.00 -27.36 -8.81
CA ALA A 622 -16.45 -27.27 -8.59
C ALA A 622 -17.17 -26.45 -9.69
N MET A 623 -16.52 -25.39 -10.18
CA MET A 623 -17.02 -24.61 -11.32
C MET A 623 -17.03 -25.43 -12.61
N LEU A 624 -15.97 -26.21 -12.90
CA LEU A 624 -15.93 -27.11 -14.04
C LEU A 624 -17.06 -28.14 -14.01
N ASP A 625 -17.28 -28.77 -12.86
CA ASP A 625 -18.31 -29.80 -12.71
C ASP A 625 -19.73 -29.23 -12.86
N ALA A 626 -19.98 -28.05 -12.29
CA ALA A 626 -21.23 -27.33 -12.49
C ALA A 626 -21.45 -26.96 -13.97
N THR A 627 -20.38 -26.53 -14.66
CA THR A 627 -20.42 -26.18 -16.07
C THR A 627 -20.69 -27.41 -16.94
N ARG A 628 -19.99 -28.53 -16.68
CA ARG A 628 -20.18 -29.81 -17.37
C ARG A 628 -21.61 -30.32 -17.24
N SER A 629 -22.17 -30.21 -16.04
CA SER A 629 -23.56 -30.58 -15.77
C SER A 629 -24.54 -29.72 -16.56
N ALA A 630 -24.29 -28.41 -16.64
CA ALA A 630 -25.15 -27.45 -17.33
C ALA A 630 -25.14 -27.60 -18.87
N ILE A 631 -24.01 -28.02 -19.47
CA ILE A 631 -23.90 -28.21 -20.92
C ILE A 631 -24.24 -29.64 -21.39
N SER A 632 -24.53 -30.56 -20.47
CA SER A 632 -24.83 -31.96 -20.81
C SER A 632 -26.21 -32.07 -21.48
N PRO A 633 -26.37 -32.88 -22.55
CA PRO A 633 -27.61 -32.97 -23.34
C PRO A 633 -28.86 -33.41 -22.56
N ASN A 634 -28.72 -33.95 -21.34
CA ASN A 634 -29.83 -34.30 -20.46
C ASN A 634 -30.36 -33.14 -19.59
N ALA A 635 -29.69 -31.99 -19.53
CA ALA A 635 -30.11 -30.85 -18.69
C ALA A 635 -31.37 -30.12 -19.22
N ASN A 636 -31.68 -30.23 -20.51
CA ASN A 636 -32.83 -29.56 -21.14
C ASN A 636 -34.15 -30.37 -21.11
N ARG A 637 -34.21 -31.51 -20.41
CA ARG A 637 -35.46 -32.25 -20.20
C ARG A 637 -36.09 -31.90 -18.84
N GLN A 638 -36.70 -30.73 -18.72
CA GLN A 638 -37.79 -30.58 -17.74
C GLN A 638 -39.08 -31.18 -18.33
N PRO A 639 -39.84 -31.98 -17.57
CA PRO A 639 -41.08 -32.55 -18.06
C PRO A 639 -42.13 -31.45 -18.23
N HIS A 640 -42.63 -31.26 -19.45
CA HIS A 640 -43.87 -30.53 -19.65
C HIS A 640 -44.97 -31.18 -18.80
N PRO A 641 -45.68 -30.44 -17.93
CA PRO A 641 -46.86 -30.97 -17.27
C PRO A 641 -47.91 -31.25 -18.35
N ARG A 642 -48.37 -32.49 -18.42
CA ARG A 642 -49.58 -32.86 -19.17
C ARG A 642 -50.81 -32.51 -18.36
#